data_AF-A0A914WSW5-F1
#
_entry.id   AF-A0A914WSW5-F1
#
_cell.length_a   1.000
_cell.length_b   1.000
_cell.length_c   1.000
_cell.angle_alpha   90.00
_cell.angle_beta   90.00
_cell.angle_gamma   90.00
#
_symmetry.space_group_name_H-M   'P 1'
#
loop_
_entity.id
_entity.type
_entity.pdbx_description
1 polymer ?
#
loop_
_entity_poly.entity_id
_entity_poly.type
_entity_poly.pdbx_seq_one_letter_code
_entity_poly.pdbx_strand_id
1 'polypeptide(L)'
;MVLKYLKRLQYLALQDIAAQMARPMKGMTGAVMCGVLARRNELLEKKAAELLDIQADQKILEIGYGPGVGIQSAYERVKGGSGHIFGVERSLYMHNRARKKFALEIAEDKNIHFECADVVHMPFPNDFFDGIFHCNCYYYWPDMHRATFEIFRILKPGGKIVATLNLDRLQRSIKQGLMRYGNPDPVRYMSALEDAGFRDVSIEYFPDKQKPEYQAIFGKKRIEDTLLNAEERMAALEEEMLEWTRHQKMLKTGRPISDEEKWSDSESREKITTKSIRLWRQMRSPLYPFRIWRRYHSFVTTPIFYVNAAPHIGHLYSALLADAAHRWTKISKKNSDCPLIFSTGTDEHGVKIQNAAEAAKKNPKQFCDEISGRFRSVLIDHCGVAPTDFIRTTEQRHRVAVETVWNKLADKGYIYKDSYAGWYSVVDECFYSEKDVEEVTDANGNVVKVSKTTKSVLQWVEEENYMFRLSKLHDRLRKWLLDSDVIQPKHYLPHVLQALRPGEDLSISRDRSRLQWGIAVPNDPTQTVYVWLDALTNYLTVAGYPAKMSQWPPDCQVIGKDILKFHAIYWPAFLMALEVDVPKKLYIHAHWLIDGVKMSKSVGNVIDPVSASEVLTVEGLRYFLLRQGVPHDDGDFTFIKAINVLNAELSNNIGNLVSRGTVDKLNPRQTYPKFDKKFFESDLKELGQSLIQNLDKLNGVVTNCFDNMQVHKAVDAICSVARQGNGFFQFYKPWTMTNEMERDTVLFVTCEKQRTATELAPLVANAEILPPNSNIYSLRFAALKVLCQNYQNLIYGTNPQSAGTIRFLSEVADALTLC
;
A
#
# COMPACT_ATOMS: atom_id res chain seq x y z
N MET A 1 -49.65 -20.34 19.11
CA MET A 1 -49.08 -19.97 20.43
C MET A 1 -48.05 -21.01 20.92
N VAL A 2 -48.40 -22.30 20.98
CA VAL A 2 -47.50 -23.42 21.35
C VAL A 2 -46.23 -23.49 20.49
N LEU A 3 -46.35 -23.37 19.16
CA LEU A 3 -45.19 -23.29 18.24
C LEU A 3 -44.23 -22.12 18.53
N LYS A 4 -44.74 -20.99 19.04
CA LYS A 4 -43.94 -19.81 19.39
C LYS A 4 -43.22 -20.03 20.72
N TYR A 5 -43.85 -20.75 21.64
CA TYR A 5 -43.28 -21.18 22.92
C TYR A 5 -42.19 -22.24 22.74
N LEU A 6 -42.44 -23.26 21.91
CA LEU A 6 -41.45 -24.30 21.57
C LEU A 6 -40.22 -23.73 20.87
N LYS A 7 -40.39 -22.80 19.92
CA LYS A 7 -39.28 -22.08 19.29
C LYS A 7 -38.46 -21.26 20.28
N ARG A 8 -39.10 -20.67 21.30
CA ARG A 8 -38.43 -19.91 22.37
C ARG A 8 -37.64 -20.83 23.32
N LEU A 9 -38.19 -21.98 23.69
CA LEU A 9 -37.49 -22.99 24.49
C LEU A 9 -36.29 -23.58 23.74
N GLN A 10 -36.48 -23.92 22.45
CA GLN A 10 -35.39 -24.40 21.59
C GLN A 10 -34.28 -23.35 21.46
N TYR A 11 -34.64 -22.07 21.31
CA TYR A 11 -33.69 -20.97 21.26
C TYR A 11 -32.90 -20.80 22.58
N LEU A 12 -33.56 -20.88 23.73
CA LEU A 12 -32.90 -20.80 25.05
C LEU A 12 -31.96 -22.00 25.29
N ALA A 13 -32.37 -23.20 24.89
CA ALA A 13 -31.52 -24.39 24.98
C ALA A 13 -30.27 -24.28 24.09
N LEU A 14 -30.41 -23.77 22.86
CA LEU A 14 -29.27 -23.50 21.97
C LEU A 14 -28.33 -22.42 22.53
N GLN A 15 -28.86 -21.41 23.23
CA GLN A 15 -28.05 -20.39 23.89
C GLN A 15 -27.21 -20.96 25.05
N ASP A 16 -27.78 -21.84 25.85
CA ASP A 16 -27.05 -22.50 26.95
C ASP A 16 -25.94 -23.40 26.37
N ILE A 17 -26.24 -24.19 25.34
CA ILE A 17 -25.24 -25.03 24.65
C ILE A 17 -24.09 -24.18 24.09
N ALA A 18 -24.37 -23.07 23.42
CA ALA A 18 -23.35 -22.19 22.86
C ALA A 18 -22.49 -21.53 23.96
N ALA A 19 -23.07 -21.17 25.10
CA ALA A 19 -22.33 -20.65 26.25
C ALA A 19 -21.40 -21.71 26.86
N GLN A 20 -21.89 -22.95 26.99
CA GLN A 20 -21.09 -24.09 27.46
C GLN A 20 -19.97 -24.45 26.47
N MET A 21 -20.15 -24.26 25.16
CA MET A 21 -19.07 -24.48 24.18
C MET A 21 -17.94 -23.45 24.28
N ALA A 22 -18.24 -22.21 24.66
CA ALA A 22 -17.25 -21.13 24.79
C ALA A 22 -16.56 -21.09 26.16
N ARG A 23 -17.26 -21.49 27.24
CA ARG A 23 -16.75 -21.52 28.61
C ARG A 23 -17.58 -22.51 29.45
N PRO A 24 -17.26 -23.81 29.43
CA PRO A 24 -17.99 -24.80 30.23
C PRO A 24 -17.99 -24.42 31.71
N MET A 25 -19.14 -24.53 32.36
CA MET A 25 -19.33 -24.25 33.78
C MET A 25 -19.64 -25.53 34.57
N LYS A 26 -19.58 -25.46 35.91
CA LYS A 26 -19.90 -26.58 36.79
C LYS A 26 -21.39 -26.94 36.66
N GLY A 27 -21.69 -28.20 36.30
CA GLY A 27 -23.04 -28.71 36.12
C GLY A 27 -23.08 -29.92 35.18
N MET A 28 -24.25 -30.56 35.04
CA MET A 28 -24.41 -31.75 34.18
C MET A 28 -24.14 -31.42 32.70
N THR A 29 -24.63 -30.29 32.21
CA THR A 29 -24.44 -29.82 30.82
C THR A 29 -22.97 -29.51 30.53
N GLY A 30 -22.27 -28.82 31.43
CA GLY A 30 -20.85 -28.53 31.30
C GLY A 30 -19.96 -29.78 31.39
N ALA A 31 -20.34 -30.78 32.20
CA ALA A 31 -19.62 -32.05 32.28
C ALA A 31 -19.71 -32.84 30.96
N VAL A 32 -20.91 -32.92 30.37
CA VAL A 32 -21.13 -33.55 29.06
C VAL A 32 -20.39 -32.79 27.95
N MET A 33 -20.50 -31.46 27.93
CA MET A 33 -19.84 -30.63 26.92
C MET A 33 -18.31 -30.75 26.97
N CYS A 34 -17.74 -30.83 28.17
CA CYS A 34 -16.30 -31.03 28.36
C CYS A 34 -15.82 -32.34 27.72
N GLY A 35 -16.54 -33.45 27.91
CA GLY A 35 -16.21 -34.73 27.28
C GLY A 35 -16.37 -34.71 25.76
N VAL A 36 -17.38 -33.98 25.25
CA VAL A 36 -17.60 -33.80 23.80
C VAL A 36 -16.47 -32.97 23.17
N LEU A 37 -16.07 -31.87 23.79
CA LEU A 37 -14.98 -31.01 23.30
C LEU A 37 -13.64 -31.76 23.30
N ALA A 38 -13.33 -32.50 24.37
CA ALA A 38 -12.11 -33.31 24.47
C ALA A 38 -11.99 -34.29 23.30
N ARG A 39 -13.03 -35.10 23.05
CA ARG A 39 -13.03 -36.08 21.95
C ARG A 39 -13.02 -35.43 20.58
N ARG A 40 -13.70 -34.29 20.42
CA ARG A 40 -13.77 -33.58 19.14
C ARG A 40 -12.43 -32.95 18.78
N ASN A 41 -11.77 -32.30 19.73
CA ASN A 41 -10.53 -31.56 19.48
C ASN A 41 -9.27 -32.42 19.61
N GLU A 42 -9.36 -33.65 20.11
CA GLU A 42 -8.20 -34.53 20.33
C GLU A 42 -7.22 -34.59 19.14
N LEU A 43 -7.72 -34.74 17.91
CA LEU A 43 -6.86 -34.76 16.72
C LEU A 43 -6.12 -33.42 16.54
N LEU A 44 -6.84 -32.31 16.65
CA LEU A 44 -6.31 -30.96 16.42
C LEU A 44 -5.29 -30.59 17.49
N GLU A 45 -5.60 -30.85 18.75
CA GLU A 45 -4.69 -30.59 19.88
C GLU A 45 -3.39 -31.39 19.76
N LYS A 46 -3.47 -32.68 19.38
CA LYS A 46 -2.28 -33.50 19.11
C LYS A 46 -1.48 -32.98 17.92
N LYS A 47 -2.17 -32.56 16.84
CA LYS A 47 -1.52 -32.03 15.64
C LYS A 47 -0.90 -30.66 15.85
N ALA A 48 -1.48 -29.81 16.69
CA ALA A 48 -0.87 -28.53 17.06
C ALA A 48 0.47 -28.73 17.78
N ALA A 49 0.51 -29.65 18.75
CA ALA A 49 1.73 -30.00 19.48
C ALA A 49 2.79 -30.68 18.57
N GLU A 50 2.36 -31.48 17.59
CA GLU A 50 3.25 -32.10 16.60
C GLU A 50 3.85 -31.07 15.64
N LEU A 51 3.01 -30.19 15.08
CA LEU A 51 3.42 -29.17 14.11
C LEU A 51 4.29 -28.05 14.73
N LEU A 52 4.20 -27.86 16.04
CA LEU A 52 5.09 -26.95 16.76
C LEU A 52 6.53 -27.49 16.85
N ASP A 53 6.74 -28.79 16.62
CA ASP A 53 8.06 -29.44 16.65
C ASP A 53 8.79 -29.28 17.99
N ILE A 54 8.08 -29.63 19.07
CA ILE A 54 8.52 -29.46 20.46
C ILE A 54 9.75 -30.33 20.77
N GLN A 55 10.81 -29.71 21.26
CA GLN A 55 12.04 -30.36 21.73
C GLN A 55 12.02 -30.61 23.25
N ALA A 56 12.81 -31.57 23.71
CA ALA A 56 12.74 -32.10 25.08
C ALA A 56 13.20 -31.13 26.18
N ASP A 57 13.84 -30.02 25.83
CA ASP A 57 14.39 -28.99 26.71
C ASP A 57 13.62 -27.65 26.66
N GLN A 58 12.57 -27.55 25.84
CA GLN A 58 11.85 -26.30 25.58
C GLN A 58 10.75 -25.99 26.60
N LYS A 59 10.46 -24.71 26.78
CA LYS A 59 9.28 -24.20 27.49
C LYS A 59 8.16 -23.93 26.50
N ILE A 60 7.07 -24.69 26.59
CA ILE A 60 5.94 -24.62 25.67
C ILE A 60 4.67 -24.19 26.42
N LEU A 61 3.88 -23.30 25.80
CA LEU A 61 2.57 -22.90 26.30
C LEU A 61 1.44 -23.41 25.41
N GLU A 62 0.42 -24.00 26.01
CA GLU A 62 -0.89 -24.20 25.39
C GLU A 62 -1.91 -23.17 25.91
N ILE A 63 -2.58 -22.46 24.99
CA ILE A 63 -3.66 -21.51 25.32
C ILE A 63 -5.01 -22.19 25.08
N GLY A 64 -5.89 -22.17 26.10
CA GLY A 64 -7.20 -22.81 26.04
C GLY A 64 -7.12 -24.33 26.08
N TYR A 65 -6.28 -24.88 26.97
CA TYR A 65 -5.98 -26.31 27.03
C TYR A 65 -7.16 -27.22 27.45
N GLY A 66 -8.28 -26.64 27.90
CA GLY A 66 -9.47 -27.39 28.26
C GLY A 66 -9.20 -28.52 29.29
N PRO A 67 -9.56 -29.78 29.00
CA PRO A 67 -9.29 -30.91 29.89
C PRO A 67 -7.85 -31.46 29.78
N GLY A 68 -6.99 -30.85 28.96
CA GLY A 68 -5.57 -31.15 28.82
C GLY A 68 -5.27 -32.36 27.94
N VAL A 69 -5.83 -32.42 26.73
CA VAL A 69 -5.43 -33.42 25.73
C VAL A 69 -4.17 -32.95 24.99
N GLY A 70 -4.11 -31.68 24.57
CA GLY A 70 -2.89 -31.05 24.06
C GLY A 70 -1.73 -31.09 25.05
N ILE A 71 -1.97 -30.72 26.32
CA ILE A 71 -0.98 -30.80 27.41
C ILE A 71 -0.35 -32.17 27.52
N GLN A 72 -1.14 -33.25 27.48
CA GLN A 72 -0.58 -34.61 27.50
C GLN A 72 0.33 -34.83 26.29
N SER A 73 -0.12 -34.44 25.09
CA SER A 73 0.64 -34.62 23.85
C SER A 73 1.96 -33.84 23.86
N ALA A 74 1.98 -32.65 24.44
CA ALA A 74 3.19 -31.85 24.60
C ALA A 74 4.09 -32.41 25.71
N TYR A 75 3.51 -32.85 26.83
CA TYR A 75 4.26 -33.42 27.96
C TYR A 75 5.01 -34.69 27.59
N GLU A 76 4.40 -35.57 26.80
CA GLU A 76 5.06 -36.79 26.30
C GLU A 76 6.35 -36.52 25.52
N ARG A 77 6.51 -35.31 24.95
CA ARG A 77 7.70 -34.90 24.20
C ARG A 77 8.81 -34.34 25.10
N VAL A 78 8.48 -33.83 26.27
CA VAL A 78 9.44 -33.20 27.20
C VAL A 78 9.73 -34.03 28.45
N LYS A 79 8.92 -35.04 28.77
CA LYS A 79 9.02 -35.82 30.03
C LYS A 79 10.36 -36.56 30.23
N GLY A 80 11.15 -36.74 29.18
CA GLY A 80 12.49 -37.34 29.22
C GLY A 80 13.64 -36.32 29.25
N GLY A 81 13.35 -35.02 29.27
CA GLY A 81 14.34 -33.93 29.26
C GLY A 81 14.03 -32.85 30.30
N SER A 82 14.61 -31.66 30.12
CA SER A 82 14.47 -30.51 31.03
C SER A 82 13.36 -29.54 30.64
N GLY A 83 12.57 -29.84 29.61
CA GLY A 83 11.53 -28.97 29.08
C GLY A 83 10.28 -28.93 29.95
N HIS A 84 9.51 -27.84 29.84
CA HIS A 84 8.33 -27.57 30.66
C HIS A 84 7.10 -27.22 29.82
N ILE A 85 5.95 -27.77 30.21
CA ILE A 85 4.66 -27.49 29.61
C ILE A 85 3.86 -26.58 30.53
N PHE A 86 3.36 -25.49 29.99
CA PHE A 86 2.50 -24.54 30.65
C PHE A 86 1.14 -24.54 29.96
N GLY A 87 0.07 -24.28 30.72
CA GLY A 87 -1.27 -24.13 30.19
C GLY A 87 -1.98 -22.92 30.77
N VAL A 88 -2.67 -22.13 29.92
CA VAL A 88 -3.62 -21.09 30.34
C VAL A 88 -5.05 -21.46 29.94
N GLU A 89 -5.98 -21.45 30.90
CA GLU A 89 -7.40 -21.73 30.65
C GLU A 89 -8.30 -20.79 31.46
N ARG A 90 -9.25 -20.11 30.79
CA ARG A 90 -10.16 -19.15 31.43
C ARG A 90 -11.35 -19.81 32.15
N SER A 91 -11.67 -21.06 31.80
CA SER A 91 -12.69 -21.85 32.49
C SER A 91 -12.09 -22.50 33.73
N LEU A 92 -12.42 -21.93 34.90
CA LEU A 92 -12.08 -22.52 36.20
C LEU A 92 -12.54 -23.99 36.33
N TYR A 93 -13.62 -24.37 35.63
CA TYR A 93 -14.09 -25.75 35.62
C TYR A 93 -13.16 -26.69 34.85
N MET A 94 -12.75 -26.31 33.64
CA MET A 94 -11.80 -27.07 32.82
C MET A 94 -10.43 -27.13 33.48
N HIS A 95 -9.96 -26.00 34.03
CA HIS A 95 -8.72 -25.90 34.80
C HIS A 95 -8.67 -26.93 35.94
N ASN A 96 -9.71 -26.95 36.80
CA ASN A 96 -9.80 -27.91 37.90
C ASN A 96 -9.85 -29.37 37.43
N ARG A 97 -10.41 -29.63 36.24
CA ARG A 97 -10.47 -30.97 35.65
C ARG A 97 -9.11 -31.44 35.16
N ALA A 98 -8.37 -30.58 34.46
CA ALA A 98 -7.01 -30.89 34.03
C ALA A 98 -6.10 -31.12 35.23
N ARG A 99 -6.16 -30.26 36.27
CA ARG A 99 -5.37 -30.47 37.50
C ARG A 99 -5.64 -31.81 38.19
N LYS A 100 -6.90 -32.29 38.17
CA LYS A 100 -7.23 -33.63 38.67
C LYS A 100 -6.69 -34.74 37.78
N LYS A 101 -6.70 -34.55 36.47
CA LYS A 101 -6.16 -35.51 35.49
C LYS A 101 -4.65 -35.69 35.66
N PHE A 102 -3.93 -34.59 35.91
CA PHE A 102 -2.48 -34.55 36.08
C PHE A 102 -2.03 -34.47 37.56
N ALA A 103 -2.86 -34.94 38.49
CA ALA A 103 -2.61 -34.74 39.92
C ALA A 103 -1.32 -35.41 40.40
N LEU A 104 -0.96 -36.56 39.80
CA LEU A 104 0.28 -37.26 40.12
C LEU A 104 1.49 -36.51 39.58
N GLU A 105 1.45 -36.09 38.32
CA GLU A 105 2.52 -35.31 37.69
C GLU A 105 2.77 -33.99 38.43
N ILE A 106 1.70 -33.31 38.86
CA ILE A 106 1.82 -32.07 39.64
C ILE A 106 2.35 -32.34 41.06
N ALA A 107 1.89 -33.41 41.71
CA ALA A 107 2.34 -33.76 43.07
C ALA A 107 3.80 -34.22 43.11
N GLU A 108 4.28 -34.82 42.03
CA GLU A 108 5.67 -35.25 41.83
C GLU A 108 6.55 -34.11 41.27
N ASP A 109 6.06 -32.87 41.24
CA ASP A 109 6.72 -31.67 40.70
C ASP A 109 7.32 -31.88 39.30
N LYS A 110 6.60 -32.65 38.47
CA LYS A 110 6.99 -32.82 37.07
C LYS A 110 6.74 -31.52 36.32
N ASN A 111 7.35 -31.42 35.14
CA ASN A 111 7.42 -30.20 34.35
C ASN A 111 6.08 -29.72 33.72
N ILE A 112 4.94 -29.79 34.42
CA ILE A 112 3.61 -29.33 33.97
C ILE A 112 3.06 -28.26 34.92
N HIS A 113 2.70 -27.10 34.35
CA HIS A 113 2.24 -25.92 35.08
C HIS A 113 0.88 -25.44 34.55
N PHE A 114 -0.06 -25.11 35.44
CA PHE A 114 -1.41 -24.70 35.05
C PHE A 114 -1.81 -23.35 35.66
N GLU A 115 -2.26 -22.45 34.80
CA GLU A 115 -2.77 -21.13 35.16
C GLU A 115 -4.22 -20.95 34.74
N CYS A 116 -5.03 -20.36 35.62
CA CYS A 116 -6.42 -19.98 35.33
C CYS A 116 -6.48 -18.48 35.02
N ALA A 117 -6.16 -18.10 33.78
CA ALA A 117 -6.04 -16.69 33.35
C ALA A 117 -6.73 -16.43 32.00
N ASP A 118 -6.90 -15.16 31.65
CA ASP A 118 -7.32 -14.74 30.30
C ASP A 118 -6.09 -14.52 29.41
N VAL A 119 -6.22 -14.81 28.13
CA VAL A 119 -5.12 -14.68 27.15
C VAL A 119 -4.68 -13.23 26.96
N VAL A 120 -5.55 -12.25 27.26
CA VAL A 120 -5.18 -10.83 27.15
C VAL A 120 -4.29 -10.34 28.29
N HIS A 121 -4.14 -11.12 29.36
CA HIS A 121 -3.34 -10.82 30.55
C HIS A 121 -2.76 -12.12 31.13
N MET A 122 -1.66 -12.60 30.56
CA MET A 122 -1.03 -13.85 30.99
C MET A 122 0.09 -13.58 32.02
N PRO A 123 0.14 -14.31 33.15
CA PRO A 123 1.06 -14.03 34.26
C PRO A 123 2.49 -14.55 34.00
N PHE A 124 3.01 -14.38 32.78
CA PHE A 124 4.34 -14.84 32.39
C PHE A 124 5.27 -13.67 32.07
N PRO A 125 6.58 -13.81 32.33
CA PRO A 125 7.58 -12.85 31.89
C PRO A 125 7.61 -12.68 30.37
N ASN A 126 8.24 -11.60 29.92
CA ASN A 126 8.55 -11.41 28.51
C ASN A 126 9.52 -12.49 28.03
N ASP A 127 9.44 -12.87 26.76
CA ASP A 127 10.39 -13.78 26.11
C ASP A 127 10.62 -15.08 26.91
N PHE A 128 9.53 -15.67 27.41
CA PHE A 128 9.60 -16.80 28.32
C PHE A 128 9.44 -18.15 27.61
N PHE A 129 8.65 -18.22 26.54
CA PHE A 129 8.31 -19.46 25.84
C PHE A 129 9.07 -19.62 24.52
N ASP A 130 9.52 -20.85 24.26
CA ASP A 130 10.17 -21.24 23.00
C ASP A 130 9.13 -21.51 21.90
N GLY A 131 7.93 -21.93 22.29
CA GLY A 131 6.82 -22.19 21.37
C GLY A 131 5.47 -22.09 22.05
N ILE A 132 4.46 -21.67 21.30
CA ILE A 132 3.08 -21.50 21.78
C ILE A 132 2.14 -22.20 20.81
N PHE A 133 1.15 -22.93 21.31
CA PHE A 133 0.10 -23.47 20.45
C PHE A 133 -1.29 -23.35 21.06
N HIS A 134 -2.30 -23.42 20.20
CA HIS A 134 -3.68 -23.58 20.62
C HIS A 134 -4.54 -24.25 19.56
N CYS A 135 -5.74 -24.66 19.97
CA CYS A 135 -6.72 -25.28 19.11
C CYS A 135 -8.09 -24.64 19.35
N ASN A 136 -8.75 -24.19 18.29
CA ASN A 136 -10.16 -23.80 18.33
C ASN A 136 -10.52 -22.78 19.45
N CYS A 137 -9.62 -21.83 19.78
CA CYS A 137 -9.83 -20.90 20.89
C CYS A 137 -9.88 -19.42 20.50
N TYR A 138 -9.13 -18.97 19.48
CA TYR A 138 -8.90 -17.54 19.24
C TYR A 138 -10.15 -16.70 18.99
N TYR A 139 -11.18 -17.31 18.40
CA TYR A 139 -12.45 -16.65 18.14
C TYR A 139 -13.29 -16.44 19.40
N TYR A 140 -12.92 -17.03 20.55
CA TYR A 140 -13.54 -16.77 21.84
C TYR A 140 -12.85 -15.69 22.67
N TRP A 141 -11.73 -15.13 22.17
CA TRP A 141 -10.99 -14.08 22.87
C TRP A 141 -11.76 -12.75 22.85
N PRO A 142 -11.83 -12.04 23.99
CA PRO A 142 -12.57 -10.78 24.09
C PRO A 142 -11.95 -9.70 23.21
N ASP A 143 -10.61 -9.67 23.13
CA ASP A 143 -9.82 -8.81 22.26
C ASP A 143 -8.70 -9.62 21.62
N MET A 144 -8.85 -9.91 20.32
CA MET A 144 -7.91 -10.75 19.59
C MET A 144 -6.59 -10.03 19.30
N HIS A 145 -6.60 -8.71 19.08
CA HIS A 145 -5.36 -7.97 18.82
C HIS A 145 -4.55 -7.91 20.11
N ARG A 146 -5.18 -7.49 21.22
CA ARG A 146 -4.49 -7.49 22.51
C ARG A 146 -3.94 -8.87 22.91
N ALA A 147 -4.71 -9.93 22.62
CA ALA A 147 -4.25 -11.30 22.83
C ALA A 147 -3.03 -11.67 21.95
N THR A 148 -2.99 -11.30 20.66
CA THR A 148 -1.83 -11.60 19.81
C THR A 148 -0.60 -10.79 20.21
N PHE A 149 -0.77 -9.55 20.69
CA PHE A 149 0.33 -8.78 21.29
C PHE A 149 0.84 -9.38 22.61
N GLU A 150 -0.05 -9.84 23.48
CA GLU A 150 0.33 -10.54 24.71
C GLU A 150 1.08 -11.84 24.42
N ILE A 151 0.64 -12.58 23.39
CA ILE A 151 1.33 -13.78 22.91
C ILE A 151 2.70 -13.43 22.33
N PHE A 152 2.82 -12.35 21.56
CA PHE A 152 4.09 -11.85 21.02
C PHE A 152 5.07 -11.46 22.14
N ARG A 153 4.57 -10.84 23.22
CA ARG A 153 5.35 -10.42 24.38
C ARG A 153 6.02 -11.61 25.08
N ILE A 154 5.28 -12.69 25.31
CA ILE A 154 5.76 -13.84 26.10
C ILE A 154 6.54 -14.87 25.27
N LEU A 155 6.47 -14.79 23.95
CA LEU A 155 7.22 -15.67 23.05
C LEU A 155 8.64 -15.14 22.87
N LYS A 156 9.65 -16.00 22.97
CA LYS A 156 11.06 -15.64 22.73
C LYS A 156 11.29 -15.22 21.28
N PRO A 157 12.28 -14.35 21.02
CA PRO A 157 12.80 -14.15 19.66
C PRO A 157 13.20 -15.48 19.03
N GLY A 158 12.79 -15.73 17.79
CA GLY A 158 12.95 -17.01 17.10
C GLY A 158 11.88 -18.05 17.40
N GLY A 159 11.05 -17.83 18.43
CA GLY A 159 9.96 -18.71 18.82
C GLY A 159 8.81 -18.76 17.79
N LYS A 160 8.03 -19.84 17.85
CA LYS A 160 6.93 -20.11 16.91
C LYS A 160 5.58 -20.17 17.60
N ILE A 161 4.54 -19.79 16.87
CA ILE A 161 3.15 -20.04 17.24
C ILE A 161 2.48 -20.95 16.22
N VAL A 162 1.72 -21.94 16.71
CA VAL A 162 0.88 -22.84 15.89
C VAL A 162 -0.56 -22.84 16.40
N ALA A 163 -1.50 -22.50 15.53
CA ALA A 163 -2.93 -22.57 15.84
C ALA A 163 -3.62 -23.58 14.93
N THR A 164 -4.34 -24.55 15.48
CA THR A 164 -5.11 -25.51 14.67
C THR A 164 -6.60 -25.25 14.77
N LEU A 165 -7.30 -25.55 13.67
CA LEU A 165 -8.74 -25.45 13.60
C LEU A 165 -9.32 -26.41 12.58
N ASN A 166 -10.62 -26.66 12.69
CA ASN A 166 -11.38 -27.39 11.69
C ASN A 166 -12.49 -26.47 11.16
N LEU A 167 -12.20 -25.77 10.07
CA LEU A 167 -13.09 -24.75 9.50
C LEU A 167 -14.48 -25.33 9.19
N ASP A 168 -14.55 -26.48 8.52
CA ASP A 168 -15.82 -27.13 8.17
C ASP A 168 -16.71 -27.46 9.37
N ARG A 169 -16.10 -27.86 10.49
CA ARG A 169 -16.83 -28.17 11.72
C ARG A 169 -17.27 -26.91 12.45
N LEU A 170 -16.43 -25.88 12.47
CA LEU A 170 -16.79 -24.57 13.05
C LEU A 170 -17.94 -23.94 12.26
N GLN A 171 -17.87 -24.00 10.95
CA GLN A 171 -18.92 -23.60 10.02
C GLN A 171 -20.24 -24.35 10.27
N ARG A 172 -20.20 -25.69 10.37
CA ARG A 172 -21.38 -26.49 10.75
C ARG A 172 -21.95 -26.10 12.12
N SER A 173 -21.09 -25.82 13.09
CA SER A 173 -21.51 -25.40 14.44
C SER A 173 -22.16 -24.02 14.45
N ILE A 174 -21.67 -23.09 13.61
CA ILE A 174 -22.29 -21.77 13.38
C ILE A 174 -23.67 -21.94 12.73
N LYS A 175 -23.78 -22.74 11.67
CA LYS A 175 -25.05 -23.00 10.97
C LYS A 175 -26.13 -23.58 11.90
N GLN A 176 -25.73 -24.41 12.85
CA GLN A 176 -26.63 -25.01 13.84
C GLN A 176 -26.98 -24.09 15.02
N GLY A 177 -26.48 -22.84 15.04
CA GLY A 177 -26.70 -21.91 16.14
C GLY A 177 -25.98 -22.30 17.43
N LEU A 178 -25.01 -23.23 17.35
CA LEU A 178 -24.23 -23.73 18.48
C LEU A 178 -23.00 -22.85 18.77
N MET A 179 -22.71 -21.85 17.93
CA MET A 179 -21.74 -20.79 18.19
C MET A 179 -22.41 -19.42 18.08
N ARG A 180 -22.23 -18.58 19.10
CA ARG A 180 -22.85 -17.25 19.18
C ARG A 180 -21.85 -16.10 19.22
N TYR A 181 -20.61 -16.37 19.59
CA TYR A 181 -19.56 -15.37 19.80
C TYR A 181 -18.26 -15.83 19.13
N GLY A 182 -17.70 -14.97 18.30
CA GLY A 182 -16.46 -15.23 17.57
C GLY A 182 -16.65 -15.31 16.06
N ASN A 183 -15.77 -14.63 15.33
CA ASN A 183 -15.59 -14.86 13.90
C ASN A 183 -14.38 -15.81 13.76
N PRO A 184 -14.57 -17.11 13.44
CA PRO A 184 -13.47 -18.08 13.29
C PRO A 184 -12.71 -17.89 11.96
N ASP A 185 -12.70 -16.66 11.46
CA ASP A 185 -12.06 -16.30 10.20
C ASP A 185 -10.54 -16.34 10.38
N PRO A 186 -9.85 -17.30 9.74
CA PRO A 186 -8.42 -17.47 9.90
C PRO A 186 -7.64 -16.27 9.35
N VAL A 187 -8.16 -15.57 8.35
CA VAL A 187 -7.51 -14.38 7.77
C VAL A 187 -7.45 -13.26 8.79
N ARG A 188 -8.51 -13.10 9.59
CA ARG A 188 -8.55 -12.10 10.66
C ARG A 188 -7.50 -12.39 11.73
N TYR A 189 -7.37 -13.66 12.11
CA TYR A 189 -6.38 -14.09 13.10
C TYR A 189 -4.95 -13.93 12.58
N MET A 190 -4.70 -14.27 11.31
CA MET A 190 -3.41 -14.05 10.64
C MET A 190 -3.03 -12.57 10.60
N SER A 191 -3.96 -11.68 10.22
CA SER A 191 -3.73 -10.22 10.25
C SER A 191 -3.39 -9.74 11.67
N ALA A 192 -4.09 -10.21 12.69
CA ALA A 192 -3.79 -9.82 14.07
C ALA A 192 -2.42 -10.33 14.57
N LEU A 193 -1.92 -11.45 14.03
CA LEU A 193 -0.55 -11.90 14.26
C LEU A 193 0.46 -10.97 13.55
N GLU A 194 0.21 -10.61 12.29
CA GLU A 194 1.08 -9.70 11.54
C GLU A 194 1.18 -8.31 12.19
N ASP A 195 0.04 -7.78 12.65
CA ASP A 195 -0.05 -6.51 13.40
C ASP A 195 0.75 -6.57 14.70
N ALA A 196 0.66 -7.69 15.42
CA ALA A 196 1.44 -7.94 16.64
C ALA A 196 2.95 -8.07 16.37
N GLY A 197 3.34 -8.26 15.11
CA GLY A 197 4.73 -8.31 14.67
C GLY A 197 5.23 -9.70 14.27
N PHE A 198 4.35 -10.71 14.26
CA PHE A 198 4.71 -12.01 13.71
C PHE A 198 5.02 -11.91 12.20
N ARG A 199 5.90 -12.79 11.76
CA ARG A 199 6.36 -12.92 10.37
C ARG A 199 6.19 -14.37 9.93
N ASP A 200 6.31 -14.59 8.63
CA ASP A 200 6.06 -15.89 7.99
C ASP A 200 4.66 -16.44 8.33
N VAL A 201 3.69 -15.53 8.50
CA VAL A 201 2.33 -15.88 8.87
C VAL A 201 1.66 -16.58 7.69
N SER A 202 1.32 -17.84 7.89
CA SER A 202 0.82 -18.71 6.83
C SER A 202 -0.23 -19.68 7.36
N ILE A 203 -1.02 -20.23 6.45
CA ILE A 203 -2.01 -21.26 6.75
C ILE A 203 -1.76 -22.47 5.85
N GLU A 204 -1.67 -23.65 6.46
CA GLU A 204 -1.55 -24.92 5.76
C GLU A 204 -2.83 -25.75 5.95
N TYR A 205 -3.15 -26.53 4.91
CA TYR A 205 -4.33 -27.38 4.85
C TYR A 205 -3.89 -28.83 4.86
N PHE A 206 -4.40 -29.60 5.81
CA PHE A 206 -4.06 -31.01 5.97
C PHE A 206 -5.25 -31.88 5.55
N PRO A 207 -5.25 -32.39 4.31
CA PRO A 207 -6.26 -33.33 3.85
C PRO A 207 -6.00 -34.72 4.43
N ASP A 208 -7.04 -35.36 4.98
CA ASP A 208 -7.00 -36.77 5.39
C ASP A 208 -8.18 -37.50 4.76
N LYS A 209 -7.93 -38.63 4.07
CA LYS A 209 -8.96 -39.44 3.40
C LYS A 209 -9.83 -40.23 4.39
N GLN A 210 -9.44 -40.33 5.66
CA GLN A 210 -10.11 -41.11 6.71
C GLN A 210 -10.48 -40.29 7.95
N LYS A 211 -10.07 -39.02 8.06
CA LYS A 211 -10.37 -38.13 9.20
C LYS A 211 -10.84 -36.74 8.73
N PRO A 212 -11.41 -35.91 9.63
CA PRO A 212 -11.83 -34.56 9.26
C PRO A 212 -10.64 -33.69 8.86
N GLU A 213 -10.73 -33.05 7.69
CA GLU A 213 -9.79 -32.02 7.22
C GLU A 213 -9.55 -30.97 8.31
N TYR A 214 -8.30 -30.54 8.50
CA TYR A 214 -7.96 -29.47 9.43
C TYR A 214 -6.95 -28.50 8.85
N GLN A 215 -6.91 -27.31 9.44
CA GLN A 215 -5.99 -26.24 9.06
C GLN A 215 -5.06 -25.94 10.23
N ALA A 216 -3.83 -25.55 9.92
CA ALA A 216 -2.89 -25.01 10.89
C ALA A 216 -2.39 -23.64 10.42
N ILE A 217 -2.37 -22.68 11.34
CA ILE A 217 -1.85 -21.34 11.11
C ILE A 217 -0.54 -21.22 11.86
N PHE A 218 0.48 -20.71 11.17
CA PHE A 218 1.82 -20.54 11.69
C PHE A 218 2.15 -19.06 11.82
N GLY A 219 3.03 -18.74 12.77
CA GLY A 219 3.68 -17.43 12.86
C GLY A 219 5.01 -17.55 13.60
N LYS A 220 5.96 -16.66 13.29
CA LYS A 220 7.28 -16.63 13.91
C LYS A 220 7.62 -15.23 14.41
N LYS A 221 8.17 -15.14 15.62
CA LYS A 221 8.80 -13.91 16.12
C LYS A 221 10.25 -13.86 15.64
N ARG A 222 10.70 -12.77 14.99
CA ARG A 222 12.08 -12.69 14.50
C ARG A 222 13.06 -12.53 15.66
N ILE A 223 14.32 -12.86 15.42
CA ILE A 223 15.41 -12.73 16.42
C ILE A 223 15.64 -11.25 16.79
N GLU A 224 15.42 -10.36 15.82
CA GLU A 224 15.63 -8.90 15.95
C GLU A 224 14.44 -8.13 16.55
N ASP A 225 13.28 -8.77 16.74
CA ASP A 225 12.10 -8.10 17.28
C ASP A 225 12.12 -8.07 18.82
N THR A 226 11.99 -6.87 19.41
CA THR A 226 11.94 -6.66 20.87
C THR A 226 10.53 -6.32 21.35
N LEU A 227 10.31 -6.35 22.67
CA LEU A 227 9.08 -5.87 23.30
C LEU A 227 8.78 -4.40 22.97
N LEU A 228 9.81 -3.55 22.96
CA LEU A 228 9.66 -2.11 22.69
C LEU A 228 8.99 -1.89 21.31
N ASN A 229 9.41 -2.67 20.31
CA ASN A 229 8.86 -2.62 18.95
C ASN A 229 7.36 -2.97 18.91
N ALA A 230 6.89 -3.82 19.82
CA ALA A 230 5.49 -4.24 19.89
C ALA A 230 4.64 -3.23 20.66
N GLU A 231 5.16 -2.65 21.75
CA GLU A 231 4.49 -1.58 22.51
C GLU A 231 4.36 -0.29 21.67
N GLU A 232 5.38 0.07 20.89
CA GLU A 232 5.32 1.19 19.94
C GLU A 232 4.24 0.97 18.87
N ARG A 233 4.12 -0.25 18.33
CA ARG A 233 3.08 -0.60 17.36
C ARG A 233 1.68 -0.56 17.98
N MET A 234 1.52 -1.01 19.22
CA MET A 234 0.26 -0.87 19.96
C MET A 234 -0.09 0.59 20.21
N ALA A 235 0.87 1.40 20.65
CA ALA A 235 0.66 2.82 20.90
C ALA A 235 0.23 3.55 19.63
N ALA A 236 0.87 3.27 18.49
CA ALA A 236 0.50 3.84 17.19
C ALA A 236 -0.92 3.43 16.76
N LEU A 237 -1.29 2.16 16.95
CA LEU A 237 -2.64 1.67 16.65
C LEU A 237 -3.70 2.30 17.58
N GLU A 238 -3.41 2.42 18.88
CA GLU A 238 -4.28 3.06 19.85
C GLU A 238 -4.46 4.56 19.57
N GLU A 239 -3.39 5.25 19.16
CA GLU A 239 -3.41 6.66 18.78
C GLU A 239 -4.24 6.88 17.50
N GLU A 240 -4.07 6.05 16.47
CA GLU A 240 -4.89 6.08 15.25
C GLU A 240 -6.38 5.89 15.56
N MET A 241 -6.70 4.97 16.48
CA MET A 241 -8.06 4.75 16.96
C MET A 241 -8.61 5.94 17.78
N LEU A 242 -7.75 6.60 18.55
CA LEU A 242 -8.11 7.75 19.39
C LEU A 242 -8.34 9.01 18.54
N GLU A 243 -7.47 9.29 17.57
CA GLU A 243 -7.61 10.37 16.60
C GLU A 243 -8.88 10.22 15.78
N TRP A 244 -9.16 8.98 15.32
CA TRP A 244 -10.42 8.67 14.67
C TRP A 244 -11.61 8.98 15.57
N THR A 245 -11.55 8.61 16.85
CA THR A 245 -12.62 8.88 17.83
C THR A 245 -12.82 10.38 18.07
N ARG A 246 -11.74 11.17 18.16
CA ARG A 246 -11.77 12.64 18.29
C ARG A 246 -12.42 13.28 17.06
N HIS A 247 -12.03 12.85 15.87
CA HIS A 247 -12.57 13.33 14.61
C HIS A 247 -14.08 13.05 14.49
N GLN A 248 -14.53 11.87 14.92
CA GLN A 248 -15.95 11.49 14.90
C GLN A 248 -16.81 12.26 15.92
N LYS A 249 -16.25 12.64 17.09
CA LYS A 249 -16.98 13.47 18.09
C LYS A 249 -17.09 14.92 17.61
N MET A 250 -16.02 15.47 17.02
CA MET A 250 -16.02 16.81 16.40
C MET A 250 -17.08 16.93 15.29
N LEU A 251 -17.17 15.92 14.42
CA LEU A 251 -18.19 15.88 13.35
C LEU A 251 -19.63 15.80 13.87
N LYS A 252 -19.85 15.31 15.10
CA LYS A 252 -21.18 15.20 15.72
C LYS A 252 -21.59 16.40 16.56
N THR A 253 -20.65 17.07 17.22
CA THR A 253 -20.96 18.14 18.18
C THR A 253 -20.57 19.54 17.70
N GLY A 254 -19.81 19.66 16.59
CA GLY A 254 -19.40 20.94 16.02
C GLY A 254 -18.43 21.74 16.88
N ARG A 255 -17.83 21.14 17.92
CA ARG A 255 -16.82 21.78 18.78
C ARG A 255 -15.55 20.93 18.87
N PRO A 256 -14.34 21.54 18.88
CA PRO A 256 -13.12 20.86 19.27
C PRO A 256 -13.22 20.41 20.74
N ILE A 257 -12.65 19.25 21.07
CA ILE A 257 -12.44 18.83 22.45
C ILE A 257 -11.22 19.62 22.96
N SER A 258 -11.35 20.38 24.04
CA SER A 258 -10.18 21.00 24.70
C SER A 258 -9.40 19.93 25.46
N ASP A 259 -8.09 20.15 25.61
CA ASP A 259 -7.17 19.26 26.33
C ASP A 259 -7.52 19.05 27.82
N GLU A 260 -8.51 19.77 28.33
CA GLU A 260 -8.98 19.73 29.72
C GLU A 260 -10.09 18.67 29.98
N GLU A 261 -10.70 18.04 28.96
CA GLU A 261 -11.50 16.80 29.17
C GLU A 261 -10.56 15.58 29.34
N LYS A 262 -9.64 15.63 30.32
CA LYS A 262 -8.89 14.44 30.74
C LYS A 262 -9.85 13.52 31.49
N TRP A 263 -10.16 12.39 30.86
CA TRP A 263 -11.03 11.34 31.40
C TRP A 263 -10.43 10.79 32.70
N SER A 264 -11.09 11.09 33.83
CA SER A 264 -10.98 10.31 35.04
C SER A 264 -11.72 8.98 34.85
N ASP A 265 -11.12 7.91 35.37
CA ASP A 265 -11.58 6.52 35.46
C ASP A 265 -11.36 5.57 34.28
N SER A 266 -10.64 4.50 34.61
CA SER A 266 -10.25 3.33 33.81
C SER A 266 -11.44 2.49 33.34
N GLU A 267 -12.61 2.58 33.99
CA GLU A 267 -13.86 1.92 33.56
C GLU A 267 -14.44 2.48 32.25
N SER A 268 -14.03 3.70 31.88
CA SER A 268 -14.53 4.40 30.69
C SER A 268 -13.97 3.85 29.38
N ARG A 269 -12.73 3.34 29.40
CA ARG A 269 -12.00 2.90 28.20
C ARG A 269 -12.57 1.61 27.59
N GLU A 270 -13.07 0.70 28.42
CA GLU A 270 -13.55 -0.63 28.00
C GLU A 270 -15.01 -0.63 27.50
N LYS A 271 -15.83 0.31 28.01
CA LYS A 271 -17.22 0.50 27.57
C LYS A 271 -17.33 1.21 26.22
N ILE A 272 -16.37 2.09 25.89
CA ILE A 272 -16.37 2.86 24.64
C ILE A 272 -15.91 2.00 23.46
N THR A 273 -14.86 1.20 23.60
CA THR A 273 -14.41 0.26 22.54
C THR A 273 -15.52 -0.73 22.17
N THR A 274 -16.17 -1.34 23.16
CA THR A 274 -17.20 -2.36 22.93
C THR A 274 -18.50 -1.82 22.30
N LYS A 275 -18.95 -0.61 22.68
CA LYS A 275 -20.18 0.00 22.14
C LYS A 275 -19.96 0.65 20.76
N SER A 276 -18.77 1.17 20.51
CA SER A 276 -18.37 1.77 19.22
C SER A 276 -18.26 0.71 18.13
N ILE A 277 -17.68 -0.46 18.45
CA ILE A 277 -17.56 -1.60 17.52
C ILE A 277 -18.95 -2.14 17.10
N ARG A 278 -19.95 -2.08 17.99
CA ARG A 278 -21.31 -2.58 17.70
C ARG A 278 -22.11 -1.63 16.82
N LEU A 279 -21.93 -0.31 16.97
CA LEU A 279 -22.54 0.70 16.08
C LEU A 279 -21.84 0.73 14.71
N TRP A 280 -20.52 0.52 14.68
CA TRP A 280 -19.73 0.42 13.45
C TRP A 280 -20.18 -0.74 12.54
N ARG A 281 -20.76 -1.80 13.12
CA ARG A 281 -21.31 -2.95 12.39
C ARG A 281 -22.72 -2.74 11.83
N GLN A 282 -23.49 -1.77 12.30
CA GLN A 282 -24.90 -1.60 11.89
C GLN A 282 -25.12 -0.60 10.75
N MET A 283 -24.17 0.29 10.43
CA MET A 283 -24.40 1.37 9.46
C MET A 283 -23.77 1.17 8.06
N ARG A 284 -23.44 -0.08 7.69
CA ARG A 284 -23.22 -0.44 6.28
C ARG A 284 -24.50 -1.04 5.67
N SER A 285 -25.43 -0.17 5.30
CA SER A 285 -26.30 -0.30 4.12
C SER A 285 -26.96 1.06 3.80
N PRO A 286 -27.19 1.40 2.52
CA PRO A 286 -27.10 2.76 1.99
C PRO A 286 -28.46 3.45 1.89
N LEU A 287 -28.54 4.75 2.21
CA LEU A 287 -29.51 5.68 1.63
C LEU A 287 -28.97 7.12 1.75
N TYR A 288 -28.60 7.72 0.61
CA TYR A 288 -28.51 9.19 0.40
C TYR A 288 -29.93 9.78 0.43
N PRO A 289 -30.18 11.04 0.87
CA PRO A 289 -29.79 12.27 0.14
C PRO A 289 -29.35 13.42 1.09
N PHE A 290 -28.51 14.41 0.79
CA PHE A 290 -28.51 15.42 -0.28
C PHE A 290 -27.06 15.94 -0.41
N ARG A 291 -26.47 15.97 -1.62
CA ARG A 291 -25.22 16.69 -1.89
C ARG A 291 -25.56 18.03 -2.55
N ILE A 292 -25.23 19.12 -1.87
CA ILE A 292 -25.12 20.44 -2.49
C ILE A 292 -23.99 20.34 -3.53
N TRP A 293 -24.30 20.71 -4.78
CA TRP A 293 -23.40 20.65 -5.92
C TRP A 293 -22.27 21.67 -5.77
N ARG A 294 -21.16 21.29 -5.14
CA ARG A 294 -19.88 22.02 -5.32
C ARG A 294 -19.29 21.60 -6.67
N ARG A 295 -19.03 22.55 -7.56
CA ARG A 295 -18.25 22.31 -8.80
C ARG A 295 -16.91 21.68 -8.39
N TYR A 296 -16.66 20.45 -8.83
CA TYR A 296 -15.38 19.77 -8.62
C TYR A 296 -14.36 20.27 -9.68
N HIS A 297 -13.08 20.39 -9.33
CA HIS A 297 -11.98 20.57 -10.28
C HIS A 297 -10.85 19.62 -9.85
N SER A 298 -9.88 19.36 -10.73
CA SER A 298 -8.72 18.54 -10.36
C SER A 298 -7.49 18.92 -11.17
N PHE A 299 -6.42 19.28 -10.48
CA PHE A 299 -5.12 19.59 -11.08
C PHE A 299 -4.01 18.75 -10.42
N VAL A 300 -3.42 17.83 -11.19
CA VAL A 300 -2.30 16.96 -10.76
C VAL A 300 -1.08 17.23 -11.63
N THR A 301 0.11 17.26 -11.04
CA THR A 301 1.37 17.50 -11.76
C THR A 301 2.43 16.44 -11.47
N THR A 302 3.28 16.16 -12.45
CA THR A 302 4.62 15.59 -12.22
C THR A 302 5.64 16.73 -12.01
N PRO A 303 6.92 16.44 -11.72
CA PRO A 303 8.00 17.36 -12.03
C PRO A 303 8.12 17.51 -13.56
N ILE A 304 8.78 18.57 -14.01
CA ILE A 304 9.31 18.62 -15.37
C ILE A 304 10.73 18.02 -15.38
N PHE A 305 11.07 17.23 -16.41
CA PHE A 305 12.29 16.43 -16.42
C PHE A 305 13.42 17.11 -17.18
N TYR A 306 14.63 17.12 -16.61
CA TYR A 306 15.82 17.66 -17.29
C TYR A 306 16.11 16.91 -18.60
N VAL A 307 16.35 17.66 -19.67
CA VAL A 307 16.64 17.10 -21.01
C VAL A 307 18.12 16.83 -21.28
N ASN A 308 18.95 16.64 -20.24
CA ASN A 308 20.35 16.26 -20.40
C ASN A 308 20.55 14.79 -20.82
N ALA A 309 19.52 13.96 -20.67
CA ALA A 309 19.55 12.53 -20.93
C ALA A 309 18.21 12.00 -21.46
N ALA A 310 18.24 10.78 -21.99
CA ALA A 310 17.03 10.06 -22.37
C ALA A 310 16.20 9.68 -21.12
N PRO A 311 14.87 9.52 -21.26
CA PRO A 311 14.01 9.06 -20.17
C PRO A 311 14.40 7.66 -19.67
N HIS A 312 14.15 7.39 -18.38
CA HIS A 312 14.35 6.08 -17.74
C HIS A 312 13.16 5.78 -16.82
N ILE A 313 13.09 4.57 -16.24
CA ILE A 313 11.92 4.14 -15.44
C ILE A 313 11.63 5.04 -14.22
N GLY A 314 12.61 5.81 -13.74
CA GLY A 314 12.41 6.79 -12.67
C GLY A 314 11.50 7.94 -13.09
N HIS A 315 11.72 8.51 -14.28
CA HIS A 315 10.84 9.52 -14.87
C HIS A 315 9.45 8.94 -15.14
N LEU A 316 9.40 7.72 -15.69
CA LEU A 316 8.16 7.01 -15.93
C LEU A 316 7.36 6.82 -14.63
N TYR A 317 8.00 6.46 -13.52
CA TYR A 317 7.30 6.23 -12.25
C TYR A 317 6.56 7.48 -11.74
N SER A 318 7.21 8.65 -11.73
CA SER A 318 6.54 9.90 -11.38
C SER A 318 5.35 10.20 -12.31
N ALA A 319 5.53 9.97 -13.61
CA ALA A 319 4.48 10.15 -14.61
C ALA A 319 3.30 9.19 -14.41
N LEU A 320 3.56 7.93 -14.07
CA LEU A 320 2.53 6.93 -13.84
C LEU A 320 1.73 7.18 -12.57
N LEU A 321 2.35 7.66 -11.48
CA LEU A 321 1.63 8.02 -10.27
C LEU A 321 0.62 9.15 -10.52
N ALA A 322 1.05 10.19 -11.24
CA ALA A 322 0.18 11.31 -11.60
C ALA A 322 -0.90 10.90 -12.61
N ASP A 323 -0.55 10.08 -13.61
CA ASP A 323 -1.49 9.55 -14.61
C ASP A 323 -2.55 8.65 -13.95
N ALA A 324 -2.16 7.78 -13.02
CA ALA A 324 -3.09 6.92 -12.28
C ALA A 324 -4.07 7.75 -11.42
N ALA A 325 -3.59 8.80 -10.76
CA ALA A 325 -4.44 9.72 -10.00
C ALA A 325 -5.41 10.50 -10.90
N HIS A 326 -4.94 10.98 -12.05
CA HIS A 326 -5.76 11.66 -13.05
C HIS A 326 -6.85 10.73 -13.62
N ARG A 327 -6.46 9.52 -14.05
CA ARG A 327 -7.39 8.51 -14.57
C ARG A 327 -8.42 8.10 -13.54
N TRP A 328 -8.01 7.91 -12.28
CA TRP A 328 -8.96 7.63 -11.19
C TRP A 328 -9.96 8.77 -10.99
N THR A 329 -9.51 10.02 -11.04
CA THR A 329 -10.39 11.18 -10.95
C THR A 329 -11.40 11.22 -12.09
N LYS A 330 -10.95 10.94 -13.32
CA LYS A 330 -11.82 10.86 -14.51
C LYS A 330 -12.86 9.73 -14.38
N ILE A 331 -12.48 8.58 -13.84
CA ILE A 331 -13.38 7.43 -13.62
C ILE A 331 -14.40 7.71 -12.51
N SER A 332 -13.95 8.26 -11.38
CA SER A 332 -14.79 8.52 -10.21
C SER A 332 -15.76 9.70 -10.41
N LYS A 333 -15.45 10.62 -11.33
CA LYS A 333 -16.22 11.86 -11.56
C LYS A 333 -16.87 11.96 -12.95
N LYS A 334 -17.15 10.81 -13.61
CA LYS A 334 -17.69 10.70 -14.99
C LYS A 334 -18.87 11.61 -15.38
N ASN A 335 -19.69 12.07 -14.44
CA ASN A 335 -20.89 12.88 -14.69
C ASN A 335 -20.71 14.37 -14.37
N SER A 336 -19.47 14.84 -14.39
CA SER A 336 -19.17 16.21 -14.03
C SER A 336 -18.44 16.87 -15.21
N ASP A 337 -18.97 18.00 -15.70
CA ASP A 337 -18.32 18.89 -16.70
C ASP A 337 -17.09 19.60 -16.10
N CYS A 338 -16.33 18.87 -15.29
CA CYS A 338 -15.25 19.37 -14.49
C CYS A 338 -13.99 19.40 -15.35
N PRO A 339 -13.36 20.56 -15.52
CA PRO A 339 -12.09 20.60 -16.20
C PRO A 339 -11.08 19.83 -15.32
N LEU A 340 -10.33 18.91 -15.92
CA LEU A 340 -9.30 18.11 -15.27
C LEU A 340 -7.97 18.43 -15.94
N ILE A 341 -6.96 18.79 -15.16
CA ILE A 341 -5.61 19.06 -15.66
C ILE A 341 -4.66 18.01 -15.10
N PHE A 342 -3.91 17.38 -15.99
CA PHE A 342 -2.76 16.57 -15.67
C PHE A 342 -1.56 17.09 -16.46
N SER A 343 -0.58 17.65 -15.74
CA SER A 343 0.61 18.25 -16.33
C SER A 343 1.84 17.37 -16.16
N THR A 344 2.60 17.23 -17.24
CA THR A 344 4.00 16.76 -17.22
C THR A 344 4.81 17.61 -18.19
N GLY A 345 6.12 17.39 -18.32
CA GLY A 345 6.91 18.20 -19.25
C GLY A 345 8.42 18.07 -19.08
N THR A 346 9.13 18.99 -19.71
CA THR A 346 10.59 19.02 -19.75
C THR A 346 11.17 20.35 -19.27
N ASP A 347 12.21 20.23 -18.45
CA ASP A 347 13.07 21.34 -18.01
C ASP A 347 14.27 21.44 -18.95
N GLU A 348 14.35 22.56 -19.65
CA GLU A 348 15.17 22.72 -20.83
C GLU A 348 16.23 23.79 -20.72
N HIS A 349 16.34 24.50 -19.60
CA HIS A 349 17.37 25.53 -19.39
C HIS A 349 18.41 25.08 -18.36
N GLY A 350 19.50 25.85 -18.23
CA GLY A 350 20.53 25.58 -17.23
C GLY A 350 21.86 25.08 -17.81
N VAL A 351 22.88 25.09 -16.95
CA VAL A 351 24.27 24.82 -17.35
C VAL A 351 24.42 23.37 -17.79
N LYS A 352 23.72 22.43 -17.16
CA LYS A 352 23.76 21.02 -17.56
C LYS A 352 23.29 20.80 -18.98
N ILE A 353 22.21 21.48 -19.38
CA ILE A 353 21.63 21.34 -20.71
C ILE A 353 22.57 21.95 -21.75
N GLN A 354 23.14 23.12 -21.44
CA GLN A 354 24.15 23.76 -22.27
C GLN A 354 25.36 22.84 -22.50
N ASN A 355 25.95 22.31 -21.43
CA ASN A 355 27.12 21.42 -21.50
C ASN A 355 26.79 20.12 -22.25
N ALA A 356 25.59 19.55 -22.05
CA ALA A 356 25.17 18.34 -22.76
C ALA A 356 24.99 18.59 -24.27
N ALA A 357 24.45 19.75 -24.65
CA ALA A 357 24.32 20.16 -26.04
C ALA A 357 25.68 20.42 -26.70
N GLU A 358 26.59 21.09 -26.00
CA GLU A 358 27.97 21.32 -26.44
C GLU A 358 28.73 20.00 -26.64
N ALA A 359 28.65 19.08 -25.68
CA ALA A 359 29.25 17.74 -25.77
C ALA A 359 28.67 16.94 -26.94
N ALA A 360 27.38 17.11 -27.23
CA ALA A 360 26.71 16.53 -28.40
C ALA A 360 26.99 17.28 -29.71
N LYS A 361 27.72 18.40 -29.66
CA LYS A 361 28.00 19.32 -30.79
C LYS A 361 26.72 19.81 -31.48
N LYS A 362 25.68 20.12 -30.71
CA LYS A 362 24.38 20.61 -31.19
C LYS A 362 24.05 21.97 -30.59
N ASN A 363 23.26 22.75 -31.32
CA ASN A 363 22.64 23.94 -30.74
C ASN A 363 21.71 23.52 -29.56
N PRO A 364 21.73 24.21 -28.42
CA PRO A 364 20.91 23.85 -27.26
C PRO A 364 19.42 23.70 -27.55
N LYS A 365 18.84 24.57 -28.39
CA LYS A 365 17.42 24.47 -28.76
C LYS A 365 17.13 23.17 -29.50
N GLN A 366 17.95 22.84 -30.50
CA GLN A 366 17.81 21.61 -31.27
C GLN A 366 17.98 20.37 -30.37
N PHE A 367 18.97 20.40 -29.47
CA PHE A 367 19.19 19.34 -28.49
C PHE A 367 17.97 19.15 -27.59
N CYS A 368 17.39 20.24 -27.06
CA CYS A 368 16.19 20.20 -26.25
C CYS A 368 14.98 19.70 -27.03
N ASP A 369 14.77 20.17 -28.27
CA ASP A 369 13.68 19.72 -29.15
C ASP A 369 13.74 18.19 -29.38
N GLU A 370 14.93 17.65 -29.64
CA GLU A 370 15.13 16.22 -29.85
C GLU A 370 14.87 15.39 -28.58
N ILE A 371 15.46 15.78 -27.45
CA ILE A 371 15.33 15.02 -26.19
C ILE A 371 13.92 15.16 -25.61
N SER A 372 13.30 16.35 -25.67
CA SER A 372 11.90 16.54 -25.28
C SER A 372 10.96 15.71 -26.17
N GLY A 373 11.24 15.61 -27.47
CA GLY A 373 10.57 14.69 -28.38
C GLY A 373 10.67 13.23 -27.93
N ARG A 374 11.83 12.79 -27.46
CA ARG A 374 12.02 11.44 -26.88
C ARG A 374 11.24 11.25 -25.59
N PHE A 375 11.23 12.21 -24.66
CA PHE A 375 10.40 12.14 -23.46
C PHE A 375 8.92 12.00 -23.81
N ARG A 376 8.42 12.81 -24.74
CA ARG A 376 7.04 12.72 -25.22
C ARG A 376 6.75 11.35 -25.83
N SER A 377 7.62 10.87 -26.72
CA SER A 377 7.45 9.58 -27.38
C SER A 377 7.48 8.41 -26.40
N VAL A 378 8.47 8.35 -25.51
CA VAL A 378 8.57 7.25 -24.53
C VAL A 378 7.40 7.27 -23.54
N LEU A 379 7.07 8.44 -22.97
CA LEU A 379 6.02 8.52 -21.95
C LEU A 379 4.62 8.34 -22.55
N ILE A 380 4.31 9.03 -23.63
CA ILE A 380 2.95 9.06 -24.21
C ILE A 380 2.77 7.90 -25.19
N ASP A 381 3.60 7.82 -26.22
CA ASP A 381 3.38 6.89 -27.34
C ASP A 381 3.72 5.44 -26.95
N HIS A 382 4.84 5.23 -26.23
CA HIS A 382 5.27 3.88 -25.83
C HIS A 382 4.70 3.44 -24.48
N CYS A 383 4.60 4.34 -23.48
CA CYS A 383 4.16 3.96 -22.13
C CYS A 383 2.71 4.36 -21.80
N GLY A 384 2.00 5.05 -22.70
CA GLY A 384 0.58 5.37 -22.55
C GLY A 384 0.24 6.33 -21.42
N VAL A 385 1.17 7.19 -21.00
CA VAL A 385 0.87 8.32 -20.10
C VAL A 385 0.02 9.34 -20.86
N ALA A 386 -1.07 9.83 -20.28
CA ALA A 386 -2.01 10.70 -20.99
C ALA A 386 -2.13 12.08 -20.33
N PRO A 387 -1.08 12.94 -20.37
CA PRO A 387 -1.16 14.29 -19.84
C PRO A 387 -2.10 15.16 -20.67
N THR A 388 -2.81 16.08 -20.01
CA THR A 388 -3.61 17.11 -20.69
C THR A 388 -2.73 18.27 -21.17
N ASP A 389 -1.58 18.47 -20.54
CA ASP A 389 -0.58 19.46 -20.94
C ASP A 389 0.83 18.84 -20.79
N PHE A 390 1.63 18.97 -21.86
CA PHE A 390 3.06 18.63 -21.84
C PHE A 390 3.83 19.94 -22.06
N ILE A 391 4.23 20.57 -20.96
CA ILE A 391 4.90 21.88 -20.94
C ILE A 391 6.39 21.74 -21.25
N ARG A 392 6.93 22.66 -22.03
CA ARG A 392 8.38 22.85 -22.20
C ARG A 392 8.79 24.24 -21.71
N THR A 393 9.88 24.35 -20.95
CA THR A 393 10.30 25.67 -20.44
C THR A 393 10.80 26.62 -21.54
N THR A 394 11.11 26.10 -22.73
CA THR A 394 11.44 26.91 -23.92
C THR A 394 10.22 27.54 -24.61
N GLU A 395 8.99 27.21 -24.20
CA GLU A 395 7.78 27.77 -24.81
C GLU A 395 7.57 29.25 -24.47
N GLN A 396 7.10 30.02 -25.45
CA GLN A 396 6.86 31.46 -25.27
C GLN A 396 5.86 31.76 -24.14
N ARG A 397 4.82 30.92 -23.96
CA ARG A 397 3.85 31.09 -22.86
C ARG A 397 4.52 30.98 -21.49
N HIS A 398 5.51 30.11 -21.36
CA HIS A 398 6.24 29.90 -20.12
C HIS A 398 7.19 31.05 -19.84
N ARG A 399 7.93 31.49 -20.87
CA ARG A 399 8.79 32.66 -20.77
C ARG A 399 8.04 33.90 -20.28
N VAL A 400 6.87 34.18 -20.85
CA VAL A 400 6.01 35.30 -20.42
C VAL A 400 5.59 35.15 -18.95
N ALA A 401 5.26 33.94 -18.50
CA ALA A 401 4.93 33.67 -17.10
C ALA A 401 6.12 33.94 -16.16
N VAL A 402 7.33 33.48 -16.51
CA VAL A 402 8.55 33.70 -15.73
C VAL A 402 8.93 35.18 -15.67
N GLU A 403 8.92 35.89 -16.80
CA GLU A 403 9.17 37.34 -16.85
C GLU A 403 8.16 38.11 -15.98
N THR A 404 6.89 37.69 -15.99
CA THR A 404 5.85 38.30 -15.15
C THR A 404 6.03 37.99 -13.66
N VAL A 405 6.40 36.75 -13.32
CA VAL A 405 6.73 36.36 -11.94
C VAL A 405 7.89 37.20 -11.43
N TRP A 406 8.97 37.30 -12.21
CA TRP A 406 10.14 38.10 -11.87
C TRP A 406 9.79 39.55 -11.57
N ASN A 407 9.09 40.22 -12.49
CA ASN A 407 8.72 41.62 -12.33
C ASN A 407 7.86 41.82 -11.08
N LYS A 408 6.87 40.96 -10.82
CA LYS A 408 6.04 41.07 -9.59
C LYS A 408 6.84 40.87 -8.30
N LEU A 409 7.79 39.95 -8.29
CA LEU A 409 8.67 39.75 -7.14
C LEU A 409 9.58 40.97 -6.91
N ALA A 410 10.10 41.56 -7.99
CA ALA A 410 10.88 42.80 -7.93
C ALA A 410 10.04 43.98 -7.43
N ASP A 411 8.84 44.20 -7.99
CA ASP A 411 7.91 45.27 -7.61
C ASP A 411 7.50 45.19 -6.14
N LYS A 412 7.35 43.97 -5.62
CA LYS A 412 7.06 43.71 -4.20
C LYS A 412 8.28 43.81 -3.27
N GLY A 413 9.46 44.13 -3.80
CA GLY A 413 10.70 44.29 -3.02
C GLY A 413 11.28 42.98 -2.48
N TYR A 414 10.96 41.84 -3.11
CA TYR A 414 11.53 40.54 -2.78
C TYR A 414 12.82 40.22 -3.55
N ILE A 415 13.14 40.98 -4.60
CA ILE A 415 14.38 40.83 -5.37
C ILE A 415 15.31 42.02 -5.08
N TYR A 416 16.59 41.74 -4.84
CA TYR A 416 17.65 42.75 -4.74
C TYR A 416 18.93 42.21 -5.37
N LYS A 417 19.91 43.06 -5.67
CA LYS A 417 21.21 42.65 -6.22
C LYS A 417 22.25 42.59 -5.10
N ASP A 418 23.09 41.57 -5.10
CA ASP A 418 24.16 41.39 -4.11
C ASP A 418 25.36 40.64 -4.72
N SER A 419 26.54 40.80 -4.13
CA SER A 419 27.69 39.95 -4.46
C SER A 419 27.57 38.64 -3.67
N TYR A 420 27.49 37.51 -4.38
CA TYR A 420 27.36 36.20 -3.77
C TYR A 420 28.63 35.39 -4.00
N ALA A 421 29.31 35.02 -2.90
CA ALA A 421 30.43 34.10 -2.90
C ALA A 421 30.06 32.82 -2.15
N GLY A 422 30.23 31.66 -2.78
CA GLY A 422 29.93 30.39 -2.12
C GLY A 422 30.27 29.14 -2.93
N TRP A 423 30.13 27.98 -2.29
CA TRP A 423 30.31 26.68 -2.92
C TRP A 423 29.12 26.35 -3.81
N TYR A 424 29.36 26.06 -5.08
CA TYR A 424 28.34 25.78 -6.08
C TYR A 424 28.49 24.37 -6.64
N SER A 425 27.38 23.64 -6.73
CA SER A 425 27.30 22.36 -7.45
C SER A 425 26.71 22.58 -8.83
N VAL A 426 27.46 22.26 -9.88
CA VAL A 426 26.92 22.18 -11.24
C VAL A 426 25.94 21.00 -11.37
N VAL A 427 26.15 19.93 -10.60
CA VAL A 427 25.31 18.72 -10.65
C VAL A 427 23.98 18.92 -9.93
N ASP A 428 23.89 19.79 -8.93
CA ASP A 428 22.63 20.09 -8.26
C ASP A 428 22.01 21.42 -8.72
N GLU A 429 22.78 22.19 -9.49
CA GLU A 429 22.51 23.58 -9.86
C GLU A 429 22.17 24.46 -8.66
N CYS A 430 22.84 24.27 -7.52
CA CYS A 430 22.56 25.03 -6.31
C CYS A 430 23.83 25.39 -5.53
N PHE A 431 23.72 26.45 -4.72
CA PHE A 431 24.74 26.85 -3.78
C PHE A 431 24.58 26.11 -2.45
N TYR A 432 25.71 25.81 -1.83
CA TYR A 432 25.85 25.14 -0.55
C TYR A 432 26.55 26.05 0.46
N SER A 433 26.06 26.05 1.69
CA SER A 433 26.74 26.72 2.80
C SER A 433 27.98 25.91 3.21
N GLU A 434 28.98 26.54 3.84
CA GLU A 434 30.19 25.83 4.32
C GLU A 434 29.86 24.62 5.20
N LYS A 435 28.75 24.67 5.95
CA LYS A 435 28.32 23.57 6.83
C LYS A 435 27.84 22.34 6.06
N ASP A 436 27.45 22.50 4.80
CA ASP A 436 26.97 21.43 3.93
C ASP A 436 28.08 20.89 3.01
N VAL A 437 29.31 21.37 3.18
CA VAL A 437 30.47 20.95 2.40
C VAL A 437 31.34 19.99 3.23
N GLU A 438 31.81 18.93 2.61
CA GLU A 438 32.83 18.02 3.15
C GLU A 438 33.99 17.85 2.17
N GLU A 439 35.16 17.51 2.69
CA GLU A 439 36.35 17.21 1.89
C GLU A 439 36.49 15.70 1.73
N VAL A 440 36.68 15.26 0.49
CA VAL A 440 36.86 13.85 0.13
C VAL A 440 38.08 13.75 -0.80
N THR A 441 38.86 12.69 -0.65
CA THR A 441 39.96 12.41 -1.56
C THR A 441 39.43 11.68 -2.80
N ASP A 442 39.68 12.24 -3.99
CA ASP A 442 39.30 11.63 -5.25
C ASP A 442 40.17 10.40 -5.59
N ALA A 443 39.82 9.67 -6.65
CA ALA A 443 40.55 8.48 -7.10
C ALA A 443 42.00 8.77 -7.52
N ASN A 444 42.36 10.03 -7.73
CA ASN A 444 43.71 10.48 -8.11
C ASN A 444 44.52 10.99 -6.90
N GLY A 445 43.97 10.94 -5.68
CA GLY A 445 44.62 11.42 -4.47
C GLY A 445 44.47 12.92 -4.19
N ASN A 446 43.65 13.65 -4.96
CA ASN A 446 43.41 15.07 -4.73
C ASN A 446 42.29 15.28 -3.73
N VAL A 447 42.44 16.27 -2.84
CA VAL A 447 41.35 16.69 -1.95
C VAL A 447 40.35 17.54 -2.74
N VAL A 448 39.13 17.05 -2.88
CA VAL A 448 38.02 17.75 -3.52
C VAL A 448 36.92 18.06 -2.51
N LYS A 449 36.22 19.18 -2.69
CA LYS A 449 35.06 19.52 -1.86
C LYS A 449 33.79 18.98 -2.49
N VAL A 450 32.94 18.33 -1.70
CA VAL A 450 31.67 17.75 -2.15
C VAL A 450 30.51 18.15 -1.22
N SER A 451 29.28 18.07 -1.72
CA SER A 451 28.07 18.24 -0.92
C SER A 451 27.90 17.07 0.04
N LYS A 452 27.63 17.34 1.32
CA LYS A 452 27.34 16.29 2.31
C LYS A 452 26.12 15.45 1.94
N THR A 453 25.15 16.04 1.25
CA THR A 453 23.85 15.42 0.93
C THR A 453 23.90 14.64 -0.37
N THR A 454 24.36 15.26 -1.46
CA THR A 454 24.30 14.68 -2.82
C THR A 454 25.62 14.07 -3.24
N LYS A 455 26.70 14.32 -2.47
CA LYS A 455 28.08 13.94 -2.80
C LYS A 455 28.59 14.53 -4.11
N SER A 456 27.91 15.55 -4.65
CA SER A 456 28.35 16.26 -5.86
C SER A 456 29.58 17.11 -5.60
N VAL A 457 30.52 17.17 -6.55
CA VAL A 457 31.69 18.08 -6.49
C VAL A 457 31.26 19.54 -6.50
N LEU A 458 31.92 20.35 -5.67
CA LEU A 458 31.64 21.76 -5.46
C LEU A 458 32.80 22.63 -5.95
N GLN A 459 32.46 23.78 -6.52
CA GLN A 459 33.43 24.81 -6.93
C GLN A 459 33.11 26.14 -6.23
N TRP A 460 34.14 26.89 -5.84
CA TRP A 460 33.95 28.24 -5.30
C TRP A 460 33.60 29.20 -6.44
N VAL A 461 32.55 29.98 -6.27
CA VAL A 461 32.08 30.95 -7.26
C VAL A 461 31.77 32.25 -6.54
N GLU A 462 32.27 33.36 -7.08
CA GLU A 462 31.96 34.72 -6.64
C GLU A 462 31.38 35.50 -7.82
N GLU A 463 30.10 35.83 -7.75
CA GLU A 463 29.35 36.47 -8.82
C GLU A 463 28.32 37.44 -8.23
N GLU A 464 28.15 38.60 -8.89
CA GLU A 464 27.04 39.51 -8.60
C GLU A 464 25.74 38.89 -9.15
N ASN A 465 24.79 38.61 -8.26
CA ASN A 465 23.54 37.93 -8.59
C ASN A 465 22.35 38.66 -7.98
N TYR A 466 21.18 38.43 -8.57
CA TYR A 466 19.92 38.79 -7.96
C TYR A 466 19.55 37.78 -6.88
N MET A 467 19.20 38.28 -5.71
CA MET A 467 18.86 37.54 -4.50
C MET A 467 17.36 37.69 -4.20
N PHE A 468 16.73 36.58 -3.86
CA PHE A 468 15.36 36.51 -3.38
C PHE A 468 15.34 36.49 -1.84
N ARG A 469 14.51 37.36 -1.26
CA ARG A 469 14.34 37.53 0.20
C ARG A 469 13.55 36.40 0.85
N LEU A 470 14.08 35.17 0.78
CA LEU A 470 13.51 33.98 1.41
C LEU A 470 13.46 34.14 2.94
N SER A 471 14.44 34.82 3.54
CA SER A 471 14.49 35.12 4.97
C SER A 471 13.21 35.79 5.50
N LYS A 472 12.58 36.68 4.72
CA LYS A 472 11.32 37.38 5.09
C LYS A 472 10.11 36.44 5.19
N LEU A 473 10.18 35.24 4.62
CA LEU A 473 9.07 34.30 4.53
C LEU A 473 9.24 33.08 5.45
N HIS A 474 10.38 32.98 6.14
CA HIS A 474 10.74 31.83 6.96
C HIS A 474 9.62 31.40 7.93
N ASP A 475 9.10 32.33 8.73
CA ASP A 475 8.09 32.00 9.75
C ASP A 475 6.75 31.62 9.14
N ARG A 476 6.36 32.24 8.03
CA ARG A 476 5.14 31.90 7.28
C ARG A 476 5.25 30.49 6.68
N LEU A 477 6.41 30.14 6.11
CA LEU A 477 6.69 28.82 5.57
C LEU A 477 6.68 27.76 6.66
N ARG A 478 7.40 28.01 7.75
CA ARG A 478 7.46 27.09 8.90
C ARG A 478 6.07 26.84 9.47
N LYS A 479 5.28 27.90 9.67
CA LYS A 479 3.90 27.78 10.14
C LYS A 479 3.04 26.96 9.17
N TRP A 480 3.11 27.25 7.87
CA TRP A 480 2.36 26.51 6.86
C TRP A 480 2.74 25.02 6.83
N LEU A 481 4.03 24.68 6.92
CA LEU A 481 4.49 23.29 6.96
C LEU A 481 4.00 22.52 8.19
N LEU A 482 3.88 23.18 9.35
CA LEU A 482 3.45 22.57 10.61
C LEU A 482 1.93 22.47 10.74
N ASP A 483 1.21 23.49 10.26
CA ASP A 483 -0.26 23.57 10.40
C ASP A 483 -1.01 22.83 9.28
N SER A 484 -0.34 22.48 8.19
CA SER A 484 -0.94 21.78 7.05
C SER A 484 -0.50 20.33 6.95
N ASP A 485 -1.28 19.53 6.23
CA ASP A 485 -0.93 18.14 5.86
C ASP A 485 -0.34 18.08 4.44
N VAL A 486 0.42 19.12 4.05
CA VAL A 486 0.89 19.27 2.67
C VAL A 486 1.91 18.19 2.28
N ILE A 487 2.81 17.79 3.18
CA ILE A 487 3.84 16.79 2.90
C ILE A 487 3.28 15.39 3.15
N GLN A 488 3.10 14.62 2.08
CA GLN A 488 2.65 13.24 2.16
C GLN A 488 3.63 12.30 1.44
N PRO A 489 4.09 11.21 2.08
CA PRO A 489 3.89 10.83 3.48
C PRO A 489 4.60 11.76 4.49
N LYS A 490 4.06 11.83 5.72
CA LYS A 490 4.54 12.75 6.78
C LYS A 490 5.98 12.54 7.22
N HIS A 491 6.57 11.37 7.00
CA HIS A 491 7.95 11.10 7.43
C HIS A 491 8.99 11.97 6.70
N TYR A 492 8.62 12.61 5.58
CA TYR A 492 9.47 13.58 4.91
C TYR A 492 9.48 14.99 5.55
N LEU A 493 8.50 15.31 6.41
CA LEU A 493 8.37 16.63 7.02
C LEU A 493 9.60 17.02 7.88
N PRO A 494 10.17 16.16 8.74
CA PRO A 494 11.37 16.48 9.49
C PRO A 494 12.55 16.92 8.60
N HIS A 495 12.74 16.28 7.45
CA HIS A 495 13.81 16.64 6.50
C HIS A 495 13.63 18.05 5.93
N VAL A 496 12.38 18.46 5.63
CA VAL A 496 12.09 19.82 5.15
C VAL A 496 12.29 20.85 6.25
N LEU A 497 11.81 20.56 7.47
CA LEU A 497 11.99 21.45 8.62
C LEU A 497 13.47 21.64 8.97
N GLN A 498 14.29 20.60 8.78
CA GLN A 498 15.74 20.69 8.95
C GLN A 498 16.40 21.52 7.84
N ALA A 499 15.92 21.41 6.60
CA ALA A 499 16.44 22.16 5.46
C ALA A 499 16.01 23.65 5.46
N LEU A 500 14.93 23.99 6.16
CA LEU A 500 14.45 25.36 6.31
C LEU A 500 15.26 26.10 7.38
N ARG A 501 16.35 26.76 6.95
CA ARG A 501 17.23 27.56 7.83
C ARG A 501 16.79 29.03 7.91
N PRO A 502 16.86 29.66 9.10
CA PRO A 502 16.56 31.09 9.24
C PRO A 502 17.66 31.95 8.63
N GLY A 503 17.27 33.10 8.06
CA GLY A 503 18.20 34.13 7.58
C GLY A 503 18.90 33.87 6.24
N GLU A 504 18.62 32.76 5.56
CA GLU A 504 19.18 32.46 4.23
C GLU A 504 18.30 33.07 3.12
N ASP A 505 18.90 33.92 2.28
CA ASP A 505 18.32 34.41 1.02
C ASP A 505 18.83 33.58 -0.17
N LEU A 506 18.04 33.52 -1.24
CA LEU A 506 18.27 32.59 -2.36
C LEU A 506 18.76 33.34 -3.60
N SER A 507 19.91 32.97 -4.15
CA SER A 507 20.35 33.49 -5.45
C SER A 507 19.45 32.97 -6.59
N ILE A 508 18.75 33.89 -7.26
CA ILE A 508 17.78 33.64 -8.33
C ILE A 508 18.21 34.15 -9.72
N SER A 509 19.46 34.58 -9.91
CA SER A 509 20.07 34.75 -11.23
C SER A 509 21.47 34.16 -11.31
N ARG A 510 22.02 34.08 -12.52
CA ARG A 510 23.39 33.68 -12.83
C ARG A 510 23.98 34.61 -13.87
N ASP A 511 25.28 34.85 -13.80
CA ASP A 511 26.00 35.59 -14.83
C ASP A 511 25.87 34.88 -16.20
N ARG A 512 25.48 35.64 -17.22
CA ARG A 512 25.20 35.10 -18.55
C ARG A 512 26.44 34.67 -19.31
N SER A 513 27.63 35.18 -18.96
CA SER A 513 28.90 34.70 -19.53
C SER A 513 29.11 33.21 -19.25
N ARG A 514 28.64 32.73 -18.10
CA ARG A 514 28.68 31.31 -17.70
C ARG A 514 27.45 30.53 -18.14
N LEU A 515 26.26 31.12 -18.05
CA LEU A 515 24.99 30.48 -18.41
C LEU A 515 24.25 31.27 -19.49
N GLN A 516 24.46 30.87 -20.74
CA GLN A 516 23.84 31.51 -21.90
C GLN A 516 22.46 30.92 -22.22
N TRP A 517 22.27 29.62 -21.94
CA TRP A 517 21.05 28.88 -22.24
C TRP A 517 20.02 28.95 -21.09
N GLY A 518 19.25 30.04 -21.07
CA GLY A 518 18.16 30.27 -20.13
C GLY A 518 17.36 31.55 -20.42
N ILE A 519 16.34 31.82 -19.61
CA ILE A 519 15.54 33.04 -19.71
C ILE A 519 16.35 34.23 -19.16
N ALA A 520 16.49 35.30 -19.95
CA ALA A 520 17.18 36.50 -19.51
C ALA A 520 16.40 37.19 -18.38
N VAL A 521 17.10 37.79 -17.42
CA VAL A 521 16.46 38.64 -16.41
C VAL A 521 15.77 39.83 -17.11
N PRO A 522 14.49 40.12 -16.82
CA PRO A 522 13.83 41.30 -17.34
C PRO A 522 14.62 42.58 -17.05
N ASN A 523 14.89 43.37 -18.09
CA ASN A 523 15.66 44.61 -18.03
C ASN A 523 17.15 44.47 -17.63
N ASP A 524 17.69 43.26 -17.47
CA ASP A 524 19.13 43.01 -17.32
C ASP A 524 19.57 41.81 -18.18
N PRO A 525 19.99 42.03 -19.44
CA PRO A 525 20.37 40.95 -20.34
C PRO A 525 21.71 40.30 -19.94
N THR A 526 22.47 40.87 -19.00
CA THR A 526 23.74 40.31 -18.51
C THR A 526 23.55 39.15 -17.54
N GLN A 527 22.32 38.94 -17.09
CA GLN A 527 21.93 37.94 -16.11
C GLN A 527 20.89 36.98 -16.69
N THR A 528 20.98 35.72 -16.29
CA THR A 528 20.04 34.65 -16.64
C THR A 528 19.25 34.25 -15.40
N VAL A 529 17.93 34.14 -15.51
CA VAL A 529 17.04 33.68 -14.43
C VAL A 529 17.45 32.28 -13.99
N TYR A 530 17.48 32.08 -12.68
CA TYR A 530 17.81 30.79 -12.07
C TYR A 530 16.82 29.70 -12.48
N VAL A 531 17.37 28.55 -12.91
CA VAL A 531 16.62 27.41 -13.45
C VAL A 531 15.46 26.98 -12.53
N TRP A 532 15.60 27.03 -11.21
CA TRP A 532 14.52 26.59 -10.33
C TRP A 532 13.37 27.61 -10.22
N LEU A 533 13.63 28.91 -10.37
CA LEU A 533 12.55 29.90 -10.46
C LEU A 533 11.80 29.76 -11.79
N ASP A 534 12.54 29.54 -12.87
CA ASP A 534 12.03 29.20 -14.21
C ASP A 534 11.17 27.92 -14.14
N ALA A 535 11.80 26.79 -13.81
CA ALA A 535 11.18 25.48 -13.74
C ALA A 535 9.94 25.45 -12.84
N LEU A 536 9.98 25.97 -11.60
CA LEU A 536 8.81 25.94 -10.71
C LEU A 536 7.61 26.76 -11.24
N THR A 537 7.86 27.78 -12.07
CA THR A 537 6.81 28.59 -12.69
C THR A 537 6.01 27.80 -13.74
N ASN A 538 6.45 26.60 -14.14
CA ASN A 538 5.72 25.76 -15.11
C ASN A 538 4.29 25.47 -14.63
N TYR A 539 4.13 25.25 -13.32
CA TYR A 539 2.83 24.92 -12.73
C TYR A 539 1.83 26.08 -12.86
N LEU A 540 2.29 27.31 -12.68
CA LEU A 540 1.48 28.51 -12.91
C LEU A 540 1.16 28.68 -14.40
N THR A 541 2.14 28.41 -15.27
CA THR A 541 1.98 28.51 -16.73
C THR A 541 0.86 27.59 -17.22
N VAL A 542 0.87 26.33 -16.77
CA VAL A 542 -0.15 25.34 -17.13
C VAL A 542 -1.52 25.70 -16.56
N ALA A 543 -1.57 26.31 -15.38
CA ALA A 543 -2.82 26.83 -14.82
C ALA A 543 -3.39 28.01 -15.65
N GLY A 544 -2.58 28.67 -16.48
CA GLY A 544 -2.96 29.79 -17.35
C GLY A 544 -2.36 31.14 -16.97
N TYR A 545 -1.42 31.19 -16.01
CA TYR A 545 -0.73 32.42 -15.61
C TYR A 545 0.18 32.95 -16.75
N PRO A 546 0.32 34.28 -16.95
CA PRO A 546 -0.21 35.39 -16.14
C PRO A 546 -1.65 35.81 -16.47
N ALA A 547 -2.29 35.16 -17.44
CA ALA A 547 -3.71 35.35 -17.71
C ALA A 547 -4.58 34.73 -16.59
N LYS A 548 -5.89 34.62 -16.83
CA LYS A 548 -6.82 34.05 -15.86
C LYS A 548 -6.52 32.56 -15.66
N MET A 549 -6.04 32.20 -14.47
CA MET A 549 -5.83 30.81 -14.11
C MET A 549 -7.16 30.06 -14.00
N SER A 550 -7.23 28.87 -14.60
CA SER A 550 -8.45 28.04 -14.62
C SER A 550 -8.59 27.16 -13.37
N GLN A 551 -7.47 26.60 -12.90
CA GLN A 551 -7.42 25.69 -11.75
C GLN A 551 -6.12 25.92 -10.98
N TRP A 552 -6.24 26.50 -9.80
CA TRP A 552 -5.12 26.77 -8.92
C TRP A 552 -5.60 26.76 -7.46
N PRO A 553 -4.80 26.25 -6.51
CA PRO A 553 -3.52 25.53 -6.67
C PRO A 553 -3.69 24.08 -7.15
N PRO A 554 -2.60 23.39 -7.56
CA PRO A 554 -2.61 21.95 -7.79
C PRO A 554 -3.16 21.21 -6.56
N ASP A 555 -4.03 20.23 -6.80
CA ASP A 555 -4.56 19.35 -5.75
C ASP A 555 -3.50 18.34 -5.29
N CYS A 556 -2.57 17.97 -6.18
CA CYS A 556 -1.43 17.11 -5.86
C CYS A 556 -0.26 17.39 -6.81
N GLN A 557 0.92 17.69 -6.25
CA GLN A 557 2.18 17.66 -7.01
C GLN A 557 2.94 16.40 -6.65
N VAL A 558 3.12 15.50 -7.61
CA VAL A 558 3.92 14.28 -7.46
C VAL A 558 5.39 14.63 -7.69
N ILE A 559 6.25 14.33 -6.72
CA ILE A 559 7.69 14.63 -6.80
C ILE A 559 8.55 13.50 -6.22
N GLY A 560 9.77 13.38 -6.71
CA GLY A 560 10.80 12.55 -6.07
C GLY A 560 11.35 13.21 -4.81
N LYS A 561 11.84 12.40 -3.86
CA LYS A 561 12.43 12.88 -2.60
C LYS A 561 13.63 13.84 -2.76
N ASP A 562 14.34 13.75 -3.88
CA ASP A 562 15.51 14.57 -4.20
C ASP A 562 15.19 16.04 -4.48
N ILE A 563 13.97 16.33 -4.95
CA ILE A 563 13.57 17.70 -5.29
C ILE A 563 12.61 18.31 -4.26
N LEU A 564 12.48 17.68 -3.10
CA LEU A 564 11.59 18.07 -2.02
C LEU A 564 11.88 19.49 -1.50
N LYS A 565 13.16 19.86 -1.31
CA LYS A 565 13.56 21.20 -0.86
C LYS A 565 12.98 22.30 -1.76
N PHE A 566 13.08 22.12 -3.07
CA PHE A 566 12.62 23.11 -4.04
C PHE A 566 11.09 23.28 -4.00
N HIS A 567 10.35 22.18 -3.84
CA HIS A 567 8.88 22.19 -3.85
C HIS A 567 8.25 22.55 -2.51
N ALA A 568 8.92 22.26 -1.38
CA ALA A 568 8.40 22.51 -0.04
C ALA A 568 8.92 23.81 0.61
N ILE A 569 10.00 24.40 0.06
CA ILE A 569 10.57 25.67 0.58
C ILE A 569 10.52 26.76 -0.49
N TYR A 570 11.26 26.61 -1.59
CA TYR A 570 11.41 27.71 -2.55
C TYR A 570 10.11 28.01 -3.27
N TRP A 571 9.41 26.97 -3.72
CA TRP A 571 8.15 27.13 -4.44
C TRP A 571 7.08 27.88 -3.64
N PRO A 572 6.68 27.40 -2.43
CA PRO A 572 5.73 28.11 -1.61
C PRO A 572 6.23 29.49 -1.20
N ALA A 573 7.54 29.72 -1.08
CA ALA A 573 8.08 31.06 -0.82
C ALA A 573 7.80 32.01 -1.99
N PHE A 574 8.06 31.59 -3.23
CA PHE A 574 7.74 32.37 -4.42
C PHE A 574 6.23 32.66 -4.50
N LEU A 575 5.39 31.65 -4.26
CA LEU A 575 3.94 31.82 -4.25
C LEU A 575 3.45 32.77 -3.15
N MET A 576 3.98 32.65 -1.92
CA MET A 576 3.64 33.54 -0.80
C MET A 576 4.07 34.99 -1.06
N ALA A 577 5.21 35.21 -1.72
CA ALA A 577 5.65 36.54 -2.16
C ALA A 577 4.73 37.10 -3.28
N LEU A 578 4.33 36.24 -4.22
CA LEU A 578 3.36 36.60 -5.26
C LEU A 578 1.94 36.82 -4.73
N GLU A 579 1.65 36.40 -3.49
CA GLU A 579 0.30 36.33 -2.88
C GLU A 579 -0.64 35.41 -3.67
N VAL A 580 -0.11 34.26 -4.07
CA VAL A 580 -0.80 33.19 -4.77
C VAL A 580 -0.90 31.98 -3.84
N ASP A 581 -2.03 31.26 -3.89
CA ASP A 581 -2.26 30.09 -3.03
C ASP A 581 -1.16 29.04 -3.20
N VAL A 582 -0.72 28.46 -2.08
CA VAL A 582 0.30 27.39 -2.04
C VAL A 582 -0.31 26.00 -2.31
N PRO A 583 0.48 25.00 -2.76
CA PRO A 583 -0.01 23.65 -3.01
C PRO A 583 -0.70 23.02 -1.80
N LYS A 584 -1.77 22.24 -2.03
CA LYS A 584 -2.50 21.55 -0.95
C LYS A 584 -1.86 20.23 -0.56
N LYS A 585 -1.18 19.58 -1.50
CA LYS A 585 -0.50 18.30 -1.31
C LYS A 585 0.75 18.22 -2.20
N LEU A 586 1.86 17.91 -1.57
CA LEU A 586 3.07 17.38 -2.20
C LEU A 586 3.08 15.89 -1.89
N TYR A 587 3.01 15.06 -2.93
CA TYR A 587 3.19 13.62 -2.80
C TYR A 587 4.62 13.25 -3.15
N ILE A 588 5.38 12.84 -2.13
CA ILE A 588 6.79 12.49 -2.25
C ILE A 588 6.89 10.98 -2.40
N HIS A 589 7.62 10.54 -3.42
CA HIS A 589 7.95 9.13 -3.59
C HIS A 589 9.46 8.88 -3.48
N ALA A 590 9.77 7.66 -3.02
CA ALA A 590 11.11 7.09 -3.03
C ALA A 590 11.58 6.76 -4.47
N HIS A 591 12.86 6.41 -4.62
CA HIS A 591 13.47 6.12 -5.91
C HIS A 591 13.44 4.62 -6.23
N TRP A 592 13.44 4.32 -7.52
CA TRP A 592 13.76 2.98 -8.01
C TRP A 592 15.29 2.82 -8.09
N LEU A 593 15.78 1.70 -7.59
CA LEU A 593 17.18 1.27 -7.61
C LEU A 593 17.36 0.11 -8.60
N ILE A 594 18.62 -0.13 -8.99
CA ILE A 594 19.07 -1.32 -9.70
C ILE A 594 20.24 -1.90 -8.93
N ASP A 595 20.09 -3.15 -8.47
CA ASP A 595 21.04 -3.86 -7.62
C ASP A 595 21.44 -3.03 -6.38
N GLY A 596 20.45 -2.34 -5.79
CA GLY A 596 20.64 -1.47 -4.63
C GLY A 596 21.33 -0.12 -4.92
N VAL A 597 21.64 0.18 -6.19
CA VAL A 597 22.28 1.44 -6.60
C VAL A 597 21.26 2.36 -7.28
N LYS A 598 21.29 3.66 -6.93
CA LYS A 598 20.44 4.66 -7.59
C LYS A 598 20.74 4.70 -9.09
N MET A 599 19.70 4.69 -9.92
CA MET A 599 19.87 4.84 -11.36
C MET A 599 20.52 6.20 -11.69
N SER A 600 21.58 6.16 -12.49
CA SER A 600 22.15 7.35 -13.11
C SER A 600 22.83 7.02 -14.42
N LYS A 601 22.77 7.94 -15.37
CA LYS A 601 23.41 7.76 -16.68
C LYS A 601 24.93 7.67 -16.57
N SER A 602 25.54 8.39 -15.63
CA SER A 602 26.99 8.35 -15.38
C SER A 602 27.46 6.98 -14.91
N VAL A 603 26.64 6.26 -14.14
CA VAL A 603 26.93 4.89 -13.68
C VAL A 603 26.55 3.86 -14.75
N GLY A 604 25.68 4.21 -15.70
CA GLY A 604 25.28 3.33 -16.80
C GLY A 604 24.26 2.26 -16.41
N ASN A 605 23.65 2.38 -15.23
CA ASN A 605 22.67 1.42 -14.68
C ASN A 605 21.20 1.85 -14.91
N VAL A 606 20.93 2.75 -15.86
CA VAL A 606 19.56 3.19 -16.15
C VAL A 606 18.79 2.12 -16.93
N ILE A 607 17.53 1.90 -16.58
CA ILE A 607 16.62 1.05 -17.35
C ILE A 607 15.82 1.92 -18.31
N ASP A 608 15.95 1.62 -19.61
CA ASP A 608 15.13 2.22 -20.65
C ASP A 608 13.69 1.68 -20.58
N PRO A 609 12.65 2.55 -20.51
CA PRO A 609 11.27 2.09 -20.39
C PRO A 609 10.78 1.36 -21.64
N VAL A 610 11.28 1.71 -22.84
CA VAL A 610 10.86 1.05 -24.08
C VAL A 610 11.35 -0.40 -24.08
N SER A 611 12.65 -0.63 -23.90
CA SER A 611 13.19 -1.99 -23.79
C SER A 611 12.57 -2.78 -22.62
N ALA A 612 12.33 -2.13 -21.47
CA ALA A 612 11.65 -2.81 -20.36
C ALA A 612 10.21 -3.21 -20.70
N SER A 613 9.50 -2.37 -21.47
CA SER A 613 8.14 -2.66 -21.94
C SER A 613 8.10 -3.72 -23.05
N GLU A 614 9.17 -3.92 -23.82
CA GLU A 614 9.24 -5.05 -24.77
C GLU A 614 9.25 -6.39 -24.05
N VAL A 615 9.91 -6.46 -22.89
CA VAL A 615 9.97 -7.68 -22.05
C VAL A 615 8.72 -7.85 -21.20
N LEU A 616 8.30 -6.79 -20.51
CA LEU A 616 7.23 -6.85 -19.51
C LEU A 616 5.84 -6.51 -20.08
N THR A 617 5.76 -6.09 -21.36
CA THR A 617 4.66 -5.30 -21.95
C THR A 617 4.50 -3.93 -21.27
N VAL A 618 3.85 -2.99 -21.96
CA VAL A 618 3.59 -1.64 -21.44
C VAL A 618 2.76 -1.69 -20.15
N GLU A 619 1.66 -2.44 -20.18
CA GLU A 619 0.74 -2.60 -19.05
C GLU A 619 1.41 -3.26 -17.86
N GLY A 620 2.36 -4.16 -18.10
CA GLY A 620 3.03 -4.93 -17.05
C GLY A 620 4.09 -4.10 -16.36
N LEU A 621 4.87 -3.34 -17.13
CA LEU A 621 5.77 -2.34 -16.58
C LEU A 621 5.00 -1.32 -15.73
N ARG A 622 3.88 -0.78 -16.24
CA ARG A 622 3.03 0.15 -15.50
C ARG A 622 2.49 -0.42 -14.21
N TYR A 623 1.91 -1.62 -14.28
CA TYR A 623 1.38 -2.33 -13.13
C TYR A 623 2.47 -2.55 -12.09
N PHE A 624 3.62 -3.10 -12.48
CA PHE A 624 4.70 -3.41 -11.57
C PHE A 624 5.21 -2.17 -10.83
N LEU A 625 5.49 -1.08 -11.56
CA LEU A 625 5.99 0.15 -10.95
C LEU A 625 5.00 0.76 -9.94
N LEU A 626 3.70 0.75 -10.24
CA LEU A 626 2.66 1.28 -9.35
C LEU A 626 2.32 0.34 -8.17
N ARG A 627 2.51 -0.97 -8.36
CA ARG A 627 2.22 -2.01 -7.39
C ARG A 627 3.32 -2.19 -6.35
N GLN A 628 4.57 -2.19 -6.81
CA GLN A 628 5.74 -2.47 -5.99
C GLN A 628 6.47 -1.19 -5.54
N GLY A 629 6.20 -0.06 -6.21
CA GLY A 629 6.67 1.25 -5.77
C GLY A 629 5.92 1.68 -4.52
N VAL A 630 6.67 1.91 -3.44
CA VAL A 630 6.14 2.49 -2.20
C VAL A 630 6.74 3.88 -1.98
N PRO A 631 6.01 4.80 -1.33
CA PRO A 631 6.50 6.18 -1.18
C PRO A 631 7.58 6.33 -0.10
N HIS A 632 7.76 5.36 0.81
CA HIS A 632 8.63 5.49 1.98
C HIS A 632 10.03 4.92 1.78
N ASP A 633 10.14 3.76 1.11
CA ASP A 633 11.40 3.05 0.91
C ASP A 633 11.77 2.95 -0.56
N ASP A 634 13.07 3.03 -0.84
CA ASP A 634 13.58 2.83 -2.19
C ASP A 634 13.35 1.38 -2.64
N GLY A 635 12.81 1.22 -3.84
CA GLY A 635 12.46 -0.09 -4.39
C GLY A 635 13.49 -0.56 -5.40
N ASP A 636 13.95 -1.80 -5.27
CA ASP A 636 14.86 -2.39 -6.26
C ASP A 636 14.09 -3.02 -7.43
N PHE A 637 14.47 -2.63 -8.65
CA PHE A 637 13.89 -3.15 -9.89
C PHE A 637 14.75 -4.28 -10.43
N THR A 638 14.14 -5.45 -10.62
CA THR A 638 14.73 -6.54 -11.40
C THR A 638 13.68 -7.15 -12.31
N PHE A 639 14.07 -7.55 -13.51
CA PHE A 639 13.16 -8.22 -14.45
C PHE A 639 12.55 -9.48 -13.85
N ILE A 640 13.34 -10.26 -13.09
CA ILE A 640 12.88 -11.48 -12.42
C ILE A 640 11.76 -11.16 -11.42
N LYS A 641 11.95 -10.15 -10.55
CA LYS A 641 10.92 -9.72 -9.59
C LYS A 641 9.67 -9.23 -10.32
N ALA A 642 9.84 -8.45 -11.39
CA ALA A 642 8.73 -7.95 -12.19
C ALA A 642 7.90 -9.07 -12.81
N ILE A 643 8.56 -10.02 -13.50
CA ILE A 643 7.91 -11.17 -14.11
C ILE A 643 7.17 -12.00 -13.05
N ASN A 644 7.80 -12.26 -11.89
CA ASN A 644 7.18 -13.03 -10.81
C ASN A 644 5.90 -12.37 -10.26
N VAL A 645 5.93 -11.05 -10.04
CA VAL A 645 4.75 -10.30 -9.57
C VAL A 645 3.64 -10.32 -10.63
N LEU A 646 3.97 -10.06 -11.90
CA LEU A 646 3.00 -10.06 -12.99
C LEU A 646 2.38 -11.44 -13.18
N ASN A 647 3.18 -12.50 -13.13
CA ASN A 647 2.67 -13.87 -13.23
C ASN A 647 1.77 -14.23 -12.04
N ALA A 648 2.18 -13.90 -10.81
CA ALA A 648 1.40 -14.22 -9.62
C ALA A 648 0.07 -13.45 -9.56
N GLU A 649 0.09 -12.15 -9.86
CA GLU A 649 -1.07 -11.27 -9.63
C GLU A 649 -1.93 -11.08 -10.89
N LEU A 650 -1.32 -10.79 -12.05
CA LEU A 650 -2.07 -10.55 -13.28
C LEU A 650 -2.48 -11.86 -13.97
N SER A 651 -1.58 -12.83 -14.08
CA SER A 651 -1.87 -14.10 -14.76
C SER A 651 -2.62 -15.07 -13.84
N ASN A 652 -1.98 -15.50 -12.75
CA ASN A 652 -2.45 -16.59 -11.89
C ASN A 652 -3.63 -16.22 -10.99
N ASN A 653 -3.84 -14.93 -10.73
CA ASN A 653 -4.94 -14.46 -9.91
C ASN A 653 -6.03 -13.82 -10.78
N ILE A 654 -5.78 -12.62 -11.32
CA ILE A 654 -6.80 -11.88 -12.06
C ILE A 654 -7.19 -12.59 -13.36
N GLY A 655 -6.21 -13.01 -14.16
CA GLY A 655 -6.41 -13.69 -15.43
C GLY A 655 -7.11 -15.04 -15.28
N ASN A 656 -6.68 -15.84 -14.31
CA ASN A 656 -7.38 -17.07 -13.96
C ASN A 656 -8.83 -16.82 -13.54
N LEU A 657 -9.08 -15.78 -12.74
CA LEU A 657 -10.45 -15.45 -12.35
C LEU A 657 -11.30 -15.12 -13.57
N VAL A 658 -10.79 -14.29 -14.50
CA VAL A 658 -11.47 -13.94 -15.77
C VAL A 658 -11.78 -15.17 -16.59
N SER A 659 -10.77 -16.01 -16.82
CA SER A 659 -10.90 -17.25 -17.60
C SER A 659 -11.99 -18.15 -17.02
N ARG A 660 -12.03 -18.31 -15.69
CA ARG A 660 -13.00 -19.15 -14.99
C ARG A 660 -14.46 -18.73 -15.20
N GLY A 661 -14.76 -17.43 -15.19
CA GLY A 661 -16.12 -16.94 -15.44
C GLY A 661 -16.51 -16.83 -16.92
N THR A 662 -15.55 -17.00 -17.83
CA THR A 662 -15.77 -16.85 -19.29
C THR A 662 -15.41 -18.09 -20.10
N VAL A 663 -15.08 -19.21 -19.47
CA VAL A 663 -14.74 -20.44 -20.21
C VAL A 663 -15.98 -20.98 -20.93
N ASP A 664 -15.85 -21.25 -22.23
CA ASP A 664 -16.98 -21.67 -23.08
C ASP A 664 -17.71 -22.90 -22.54
N LYS A 665 -16.98 -23.83 -21.92
CA LYS A 665 -17.57 -25.05 -21.34
C LYS A 665 -18.57 -24.76 -20.21
N LEU A 666 -18.38 -23.66 -19.47
CA LEU A 666 -19.24 -23.28 -18.34
C LEU A 666 -20.17 -22.12 -18.67
N ASN A 667 -19.75 -21.23 -19.58
CA ASN A 667 -20.53 -20.09 -20.06
C ASN A 667 -20.57 -20.07 -21.61
N PRO A 668 -21.22 -21.04 -22.27
CA PRO A 668 -21.17 -21.21 -23.72
C PRO A 668 -21.80 -20.05 -24.50
N ARG A 669 -22.72 -19.31 -23.87
CA ARG A 669 -23.40 -18.16 -24.49
C ARG A 669 -22.58 -16.87 -24.39
N GLN A 670 -21.49 -16.87 -23.61
CA GLN A 670 -20.69 -15.67 -23.32
C GLN A 670 -21.56 -14.50 -22.83
N THR A 671 -22.61 -14.82 -22.07
CA THR A 671 -23.55 -13.85 -21.50
C THR A 671 -23.34 -13.74 -19.99
N TYR A 672 -23.91 -12.70 -19.38
CA TYR A 672 -23.95 -12.67 -17.92
C TYR A 672 -24.83 -13.81 -17.39
N PRO A 673 -24.31 -14.67 -16.50
CA PRO A 673 -25.09 -15.76 -15.94
C PRO A 673 -26.28 -15.24 -15.14
N LYS A 674 -27.31 -16.08 -14.94
CA LYS A 674 -28.45 -15.71 -14.09
C LYS A 674 -28.11 -15.88 -12.62
N PHE A 675 -28.63 -15.00 -11.77
CA PHE A 675 -28.53 -15.12 -10.33
C PHE A 675 -29.84 -15.66 -9.74
N ASP A 676 -29.77 -16.79 -9.04
CA ASP A 676 -30.89 -17.27 -8.23
C ASP A 676 -30.64 -17.01 -6.74
N LYS A 677 -31.50 -16.18 -6.15
CA LYS A 677 -31.39 -15.80 -4.74
C LYS A 677 -31.63 -16.98 -3.80
N LYS A 678 -32.53 -17.91 -4.14
CA LYS A 678 -32.84 -19.04 -3.26
C LYS A 678 -31.63 -19.96 -3.17
N PHE A 679 -31.04 -20.28 -4.32
CA PHE A 679 -29.83 -21.09 -4.43
C PHE A 679 -28.64 -20.43 -3.73
N PHE A 680 -28.49 -19.13 -3.91
CA PHE A 680 -27.47 -18.38 -3.20
C PHE A 680 -27.65 -18.47 -1.68
N GLU A 681 -28.87 -18.29 -1.18
CA GLU A 681 -29.17 -18.32 0.26
C GLU A 681 -29.07 -19.72 0.88
N SER A 682 -29.37 -20.78 0.12
CA SER A 682 -29.30 -22.17 0.58
C SER A 682 -27.88 -22.72 0.57
N ASP A 683 -27.18 -22.59 -0.55
CA ASP A 683 -26.00 -23.42 -0.84
C ASP A 683 -24.71 -22.61 -0.99
N LEU A 684 -24.80 -21.33 -1.38
CA LEU A 684 -23.63 -20.50 -1.68
C LEU A 684 -23.34 -19.42 -0.62
N LYS A 685 -24.26 -19.19 0.32
CA LYS A 685 -24.26 -18.04 1.23
C LYS A 685 -23.01 -17.94 2.11
N GLU A 686 -22.49 -19.06 2.56
CA GLU A 686 -21.41 -19.11 3.55
C GLU A 686 -20.12 -18.41 3.07
N LEU A 687 -19.65 -18.76 1.86
CA LEU A 687 -18.51 -18.10 1.24
C LEU A 687 -18.94 -16.90 0.38
N GLY A 688 -20.14 -16.95 -0.19
CA GLY A 688 -20.65 -15.88 -1.05
C GLY A 688 -20.95 -14.59 -0.30
N GLN A 689 -21.44 -14.65 0.95
CA GLN A 689 -21.87 -13.47 1.70
C GLN A 689 -20.70 -12.57 2.10
N SER A 690 -19.60 -13.14 2.60
CA SER A 690 -18.39 -12.38 2.93
C SER A 690 -17.75 -11.79 1.67
N LEU A 691 -17.75 -12.56 0.58
CA LEU A 691 -17.25 -12.12 -0.71
C LEU A 691 -18.08 -10.96 -1.31
N ILE A 692 -19.41 -10.99 -1.20
CA ILE A 692 -20.28 -9.87 -1.58
C ILE A 692 -20.04 -8.66 -0.67
N GLN A 693 -19.93 -8.85 0.64
CA GLN A 693 -19.65 -7.74 1.56
C GLN A 693 -18.29 -7.09 1.28
N ASN A 694 -17.26 -7.86 0.95
CA ASN A 694 -15.95 -7.32 0.58
C ASN A 694 -16.01 -6.59 -0.76
N LEU A 695 -16.76 -7.12 -1.74
CA LEU A 695 -17.06 -6.42 -2.99
C LEU A 695 -17.72 -5.06 -2.74
N ASP A 696 -18.77 -5.01 -1.91
CA ASP A 696 -19.52 -3.78 -1.62
C ASP A 696 -18.64 -2.71 -0.95
N LYS A 697 -17.60 -3.13 -0.25
CA LYS A 697 -16.65 -2.24 0.45
C LYS A 697 -15.48 -1.81 -0.41
N LEU A 698 -15.12 -2.62 -1.42
CA LEU A 698 -13.88 -2.46 -2.19
C LEU A 698 -13.81 -1.07 -2.82
N ASN A 699 -14.90 -0.61 -3.44
CA ASN A 699 -14.92 0.70 -4.08
C ASN A 699 -14.55 1.83 -3.11
N GLY A 700 -15.05 1.78 -1.87
CA GLY A 700 -14.70 2.77 -0.84
C GLY A 700 -13.24 2.68 -0.39
N VAL A 701 -12.68 1.45 -0.30
CA VAL A 701 -11.27 1.23 0.02
C VAL A 701 -10.38 1.77 -1.10
N VAL A 702 -10.66 1.40 -2.35
CA VAL A 702 -9.90 1.83 -3.53
C VAL A 702 -9.99 3.35 -3.70
N THR A 703 -11.17 3.95 -3.52
CA THR A 703 -11.35 5.41 -3.51
C THR A 703 -10.44 6.07 -2.49
N ASN A 704 -10.49 5.60 -1.23
CA ASN A 704 -9.65 6.15 -0.17
C ASN A 704 -8.16 5.98 -0.46
N CYS A 705 -7.74 4.85 -1.01
CA CYS A 705 -6.35 4.62 -1.38
C CYS A 705 -5.89 5.59 -2.48
N PHE A 706 -6.67 5.80 -3.55
CA PHE A 706 -6.31 6.74 -4.61
C PHE A 706 -6.34 8.20 -4.13
N ASP A 707 -7.32 8.60 -3.31
CA ASP A 707 -7.39 9.96 -2.74
C ASP A 707 -6.14 10.29 -1.89
N ASN A 708 -5.54 9.26 -1.29
CA ASN A 708 -4.30 9.33 -0.51
C ASN A 708 -3.04 8.92 -1.30
N MET A 709 -3.12 8.76 -2.63
CA MET A 709 -2.00 8.36 -3.49
C MET A 709 -1.33 7.04 -3.06
N GLN A 710 -2.09 6.14 -2.42
CA GLN A 710 -1.66 4.80 -1.99
C GLN A 710 -2.05 3.76 -3.05
N VAL A 711 -1.55 3.94 -4.28
CA VAL A 711 -1.92 3.09 -5.43
C VAL A 711 -1.61 1.61 -5.17
N HIS A 712 -0.45 1.30 -4.57
CA HIS A 712 -0.07 -0.07 -4.19
C HIS A 712 -1.13 -0.75 -3.29
N LYS A 713 -1.68 -0.04 -2.29
CA LYS A 713 -2.73 -0.57 -1.40
C LYS A 713 -4.06 -0.78 -2.12
N ALA A 714 -4.39 0.08 -3.08
CA ALA A 714 -5.57 -0.12 -3.91
C ALA A 714 -5.45 -1.43 -4.71
N VAL A 715 -4.28 -1.68 -5.30
CA VAL A 715 -4.01 -2.93 -6.03
C VAL A 715 -4.06 -4.15 -5.11
N ASP A 716 -3.46 -4.06 -3.91
CA ASP A 716 -3.52 -5.13 -2.91
C ASP A 716 -4.97 -5.53 -2.56
N ALA A 717 -5.83 -4.53 -2.35
CA ALA A 717 -7.25 -4.75 -2.06
C ALA A 717 -7.98 -5.44 -3.23
N ILE A 718 -7.72 -5.00 -4.46
CA ILE A 718 -8.31 -5.61 -5.67
C ILE A 718 -7.83 -7.06 -5.84
N CYS A 719 -6.52 -7.29 -5.73
CA CYS A 719 -5.92 -8.62 -5.80
C CYS A 719 -6.44 -9.55 -4.70
N SER A 720 -6.69 -9.05 -3.49
CA SER A 720 -7.31 -9.79 -2.40
C SER A 720 -8.73 -10.26 -2.75
N VAL A 721 -9.57 -9.39 -3.30
CA VAL A 721 -10.93 -9.77 -3.74
C VAL A 721 -10.87 -10.77 -4.89
N ALA A 722 -9.93 -10.62 -5.83
CA ALA A 722 -9.73 -11.59 -6.91
C ALA A 722 -9.32 -12.98 -6.38
N ARG A 723 -8.43 -13.05 -5.38
CA ARG A 723 -8.04 -14.32 -4.73
C ARG A 723 -9.23 -14.99 -4.06
N GLN A 724 -10.07 -14.22 -3.37
CA GLN A 724 -11.29 -14.74 -2.75
C GLN A 724 -12.27 -15.26 -3.80
N GLY A 725 -12.41 -14.57 -4.94
CA GLY A 725 -13.22 -15.03 -6.07
C GLY A 725 -12.71 -16.35 -6.68
N ASN A 726 -11.38 -16.50 -6.80
CA ASN A 726 -10.75 -17.74 -7.23
C ASN A 726 -11.00 -18.88 -6.24
N GLY A 727 -10.89 -18.61 -4.93
CA GLY A 727 -11.20 -19.56 -3.87
C GLY A 727 -12.67 -19.99 -3.91
N PHE A 728 -13.60 -19.05 -4.07
CA PHE A 728 -15.03 -19.32 -4.20
C PHE A 728 -15.33 -20.23 -5.40
N PHE A 729 -14.81 -19.90 -6.59
CA PHE A 729 -14.99 -20.72 -7.79
C PHE A 729 -14.41 -22.13 -7.61
N GLN A 730 -13.21 -22.23 -7.02
CA GLN A 730 -12.53 -23.50 -6.78
C GLN A 730 -13.28 -24.39 -5.78
N PHE A 731 -13.85 -23.79 -4.73
CA PHE A 731 -14.57 -24.50 -3.69
C PHE A 731 -15.86 -25.13 -4.22
N TYR A 732 -16.66 -24.35 -4.97
CA TYR A 732 -17.95 -24.82 -5.47
C TYR A 732 -17.86 -25.69 -6.73
N LYS A 733 -16.72 -25.70 -7.43
CA LYS A 733 -16.45 -26.60 -8.57
C LYS A 733 -17.58 -26.58 -9.62
N PRO A 734 -17.90 -25.42 -10.22
CA PRO A 734 -19.02 -25.32 -11.17
C PRO A 734 -18.90 -26.24 -12.39
N TRP A 735 -17.70 -26.73 -12.70
CA TRP A 735 -17.48 -27.72 -13.75
C TRP A 735 -17.99 -29.13 -13.44
N THR A 736 -18.35 -29.44 -12.19
CA THR A 736 -19.00 -30.70 -11.81
C THR A 736 -20.51 -30.57 -11.62
N MET A 737 -21.04 -29.34 -11.65
CA MET A 737 -22.46 -29.07 -11.41
C MET A 737 -23.29 -29.43 -12.64
N THR A 738 -24.36 -30.21 -12.44
CA THR A 738 -25.29 -30.61 -13.49
C THR A 738 -26.51 -29.69 -13.58
N ASN A 739 -26.84 -28.98 -12.50
CA ASN A 739 -27.91 -27.99 -12.47
C ASN A 739 -27.41 -26.65 -13.06
N GLU A 740 -28.00 -26.24 -14.18
CA GLU A 740 -27.65 -24.99 -14.88
C GLU A 740 -27.83 -23.76 -13.99
N MET A 741 -28.91 -23.67 -13.19
CA MET A 741 -29.17 -22.49 -12.36
C MET A 741 -28.16 -22.36 -11.20
N GLU A 742 -27.76 -23.48 -10.61
CA GLU A 742 -26.73 -23.53 -9.57
C GLU A 742 -25.38 -23.07 -10.12
N ARG A 743 -24.96 -23.67 -11.23
CA ARG A 743 -23.73 -23.31 -11.94
C ARG A 743 -23.73 -21.84 -12.33
N ASP A 744 -24.83 -21.36 -12.91
CA ASP A 744 -24.97 -19.98 -13.35
C ASP A 744 -24.93 -19.01 -12.16
N THR A 745 -25.47 -19.38 -11.00
CA THR A 745 -25.40 -18.54 -9.78
C THR A 745 -23.96 -18.44 -9.25
N VAL A 746 -23.19 -19.53 -9.28
CA VAL A 746 -21.75 -19.51 -8.94
C VAL A 746 -21.00 -18.62 -9.93
N LEU A 747 -21.23 -18.81 -11.23
CA LEU A 747 -20.60 -18.00 -12.29
C LEU A 747 -20.98 -16.52 -12.18
N PHE A 748 -22.23 -16.19 -11.85
CA PHE A 748 -22.66 -14.80 -11.61
C PHE A 748 -21.83 -14.15 -10.50
N VAL A 749 -21.68 -14.83 -9.35
CA VAL A 749 -20.90 -14.30 -8.22
C VAL A 749 -19.43 -14.12 -8.61
N THR A 750 -18.87 -15.07 -9.37
CA THR A 750 -17.51 -14.98 -9.92
C THR A 750 -17.37 -13.81 -10.91
N CYS A 751 -18.33 -13.60 -11.81
CA CYS A 751 -18.30 -12.52 -12.80
C CYS A 751 -18.53 -11.13 -12.18
N GLU A 752 -19.37 -10.99 -11.15
CA GLU A 752 -19.44 -9.76 -10.35
C GLU A 752 -18.07 -9.38 -9.76
N LYS A 753 -17.18 -10.36 -9.53
CA LYS A 753 -15.85 -10.10 -8.97
C LYS A 753 -14.84 -9.79 -10.06
N GLN A 754 -15.01 -10.32 -11.26
CA GLN A 754 -14.26 -9.85 -12.43
C GLN A 754 -14.54 -8.36 -12.69
N ARG A 755 -15.75 -7.88 -12.41
CA ARG A 755 -16.09 -6.46 -12.49
C ARG A 755 -15.18 -5.59 -11.60
N THR A 756 -14.63 -6.08 -10.48
CA THR A 756 -13.72 -5.28 -9.65
C THR A 756 -12.35 -5.08 -10.25
N ALA A 757 -11.90 -5.99 -11.12
CA ALA A 757 -10.66 -5.79 -11.85
C ALA A 757 -10.75 -4.57 -12.80
N THR A 758 -11.97 -4.07 -13.11
CA THR A 758 -12.13 -2.79 -13.80
C THR A 758 -11.70 -1.58 -12.95
N GLU A 759 -11.58 -1.72 -11.63
CA GLU A 759 -10.98 -0.68 -10.77
C GLU A 759 -9.46 -0.56 -10.95
N LEU A 760 -8.81 -1.51 -11.65
CA LEU A 760 -7.42 -1.39 -12.12
C LEU A 760 -7.30 -0.53 -13.38
N ALA A 761 -8.40 -0.10 -14.00
CA ALA A 761 -8.39 0.74 -15.20
C ALA A 761 -7.45 1.97 -15.12
N PRO A 762 -7.26 2.66 -13.97
CA PRO A 762 -6.28 3.74 -13.87
C PRO A 762 -4.83 3.33 -14.16
N LEU A 763 -4.49 2.05 -14.01
CA LEU A 763 -3.14 1.53 -14.19
C LEU A 763 -2.85 1.14 -15.65
N VAL A 764 -3.89 1.05 -16.49
CA VAL A 764 -3.82 0.52 -17.85
C VAL A 764 -3.82 1.66 -18.86
N ALA A 765 -2.85 1.65 -19.78
CA ALA A 765 -2.65 2.67 -20.81
C ALA A 765 -3.91 2.88 -21.68
N ASN A 766 -4.45 1.77 -22.22
CA ASN A 766 -5.57 1.75 -23.17
C ASN A 766 -6.94 1.46 -22.53
N ALA A 767 -7.11 1.75 -21.24
CA ALA A 767 -8.45 1.81 -20.66
C ALA A 767 -9.17 3.05 -21.19
N GLU A 768 -9.56 3.05 -22.46
CA GLU A 768 -10.66 3.89 -22.90
C GLU A 768 -11.80 3.62 -21.94
N ILE A 769 -12.18 4.68 -21.23
CA ILE A 769 -13.28 4.66 -20.29
C ILE A 769 -14.53 4.44 -21.14
N LEU A 770 -14.86 3.17 -21.38
CA LEU A 770 -15.95 2.77 -22.26
C LEU A 770 -17.26 3.44 -21.80
N PRO A 771 -18.09 3.92 -22.74
CA PRO A 771 -19.29 4.67 -22.43
C PRO A 771 -20.24 3.86 -21.53
N PRO A 772 -21.01 4.50 -20.64
CA PRO A 772 -21.87 3.81 -19.67
C PRO A 772 -22.93 2.89 -20.31
N ASN A 773 -23.24 3.10 -21.60
CA ASN A 773 -24.42 2.54 -22.26
C ASN A 773 -24.12 1.55 -23.39
N SER A 774 -22.86 1.21 -23.68
CA SER A 774 -22.52 0.13 -24.62
C SER A 774 -22.52 -1.21 -23.88
N ASN A 775 -23.24 -2.20 -24.42
CA ASN A 775 -23.43 -3.56 -23.88
C ASN A 775 -22.20 -4.05 -23.08
N ILE A 776 -22.30 -3.96 -21.76
CA ILE A 776 -21.19 -3.90 -20.77
C ILE A 776 -20.30 -5.16 -20.77
N TYR A 777 -20.71 -6.23 -21.43
CA TYR A 777 -20.08 -7.55 -21.37
C TYR A 777 -18.99 -7.82 -22.42
N SER A 778 -19.11 -7.36 -23.66
CA SER A 778 -18.13 -7.75 -24.69
C SER A 778 -16.82 -6.95 -24.63
N LEU A 779 -16.89 -5.66 -24.29
CA LEU A 779 -15.75 -4.74 -24.40
C LEU A 779 -14.90 -4.64 -23.12
N ARG A 780 -15.52 -4.73 -21.92
CA ARG A 780 -14.79 -4.69 -20.64
C ARG A 780 -14.00 -5.98 -20.36
N PHE A 781 -14.52 -7.10 -20.84
CA PHE A 781 -13.82 -8.38 -20.83
C PHE A 781 -12.68 -8.39 -21.85
N ALA A 782 -12.80 -7.76 -23.02
CA ALA A 782 -11.72 -7.69 -24.00
C ALA A 782 -10.47 -6.99 -23.45
N ALA A 783 -10.62 -5.87 -22.72
CA ALA A 783 -9.47 -5.17 -22.12
C ALA A 783 -8.75 -5.99 -21.05
N LEU A 784 -9.49 -6.68 -20.16
CA LEU A 784 -8.89 -7.55 -19.15
C LEU A 784 -8.33 -8.84 -19.78
N LYS A 785 -8.96 -9.34 -20.84
CA LYS A 785 -8.49 -10.50 -21.60
C LYS A 785 -7.20 -10.19 -22.35
N VAL A 786 -7.05 -8.99 -22.94
CA VAL A 786 -5.77 -8.48 -23.49
C VAL A 786 -4.72 -8.36 -22.39
N LEU A 787 -5.09 -7.79 -21.23
CA LEU A 787 -4.19 -7.63 -20.09
C LEU A 787 -3.80 -8.95 -19.41
N CYS A 788 -4.49 -10.06 -19.66
CA CYS A 788 -4.19 -11.35 -19.05
C CYS A 788 -3.66 -12.39 -20.07
N GLN A 789 -4.06 -12.30 -21.35
CA GLN A 789 -3.56 -13.18 -22.42
C GLN A 789 -2.08 -12.94 -22.71
N ASN A 790 -1.58 -11.71 -22.54
CA ASN A 790 -0.17 -11.42 -22.75
C ASN A 790 0.77 -12.08 -21.70
N TYR A 791 0.27 -12.45 -20.52
CA TYR A 791 1.10 -13.01 -19.43
C TYR A 791 0.93 -14.52 -19.21
N GLN A 792 0.02 -15.17 -19.94
CA GLN A 792 0.06 -16.64 -20.02
C GLN A 792 1.30 -17.14 -20.77
N ASN A 793 1.84 -16.32 -21.69
CA ASN A 793 3.02 -16.64 -22.51
C ASN A 793 4.36 -16.36 -21.81
N LEU A 794 4.38 -15.69 -20.65
CA LEU A 794 5.61 -15.44 -19.87
C LEU A 794 5.99 -16.62 -18.96
N ILE A 795 5.09 -17.62 -18.83
CA ILE A 795 5.23 -18.75 -17.89
C ILE A 795 5.88 -19.98 -18.53
N TYR A 796 5.87 -20.07 -19.86
CA TYR A 796 6.49 -21.17 -20.59
C TYR A 796 7.20 -20.57 -21.80
N GLY A 797 8.47 -20.95 -22.04
CA GLY A 797 9.19 -20.62 -23.28
C GLY A 797 8.59 -21.30 -24.53
N THR A 798 7.28 -21.19 -24.74
CA THR A 798 6.56 -21.67 -25.89
C THR A 798 5.56 -20.59 -26.30
N ASN A 799 5.95 -19.82 -27.29
CA ASN A 799 5.03 -19.08 -28.12
C ASN A 799 4.70 -19.96 -29.33
N PRO A 800 3.44 -20.40 -29.53
CA PRO A 800 3.02 -21.00 -30.78
C PRO A 800 2.09 -20.09 -31.59
N GLN A 801 2.07 -18.77 -31.37
CA GLN A 801 1.37 -17.81 -32.26
C GLN A 801 2.08 -16.45 -32.44
N SER A 802 3.41 -16.46 -32.59
CA SER A 802 4.11 -15.49 -33.45
C SER A 802 4.88 -16.20 -34.57
N ALA A 803 4.23 -17.20 -35.18
CA ALA A 803 4.78 -17.97 -36.32
C ALA A 803 5.10 -17.12 -37.57
N GLY A 804 4.88 -15.80 -37.56
CA GLY A 804 5.30 -14.89 -38.63
C GLY A 804 6.61 -14.15 -38.39
N THR A 805 7.03 -13.93 -37.13
CA THR A 805 8.12 -12.99 -36.83
C THR A 805 9.48 -13.67 -36.59
N ILE A 806 9.48 -14.97 -36.31
CA ILE A 806 10.71 -15.77 -36.12
C ILE A 806 11.38 -16.14 -37.46
N ARG A 807 10.63 -16.14 -38.58
CA ARG A 807 11.22 -16.40 -39.90
C ARG A 807 12.12 -15.25 -40.38
N PHE A 808 11.78 -14.01 -40.01
CA PHE A 808 12.55 -12.82 -40.38
C PHE A 808 13.89 -12.72 -39.63
N LEU A 809 13.96 -13.19 -38.37
CA LEU A 809 15.21 -13.15 -37.59
C LEU A 809 16.13 -14.35 -37.89
N SER A 810 15.59 -15.48 -38.38
CA SER A 810 16.39 -16.58 -38.94
C SER A 810 17.02 -16.20 -40.29
N GLU A 811 16.25 -15.53 -41.17
CA GLU A 811 16.76 -15.08 -42.48
C GLU A 811 17.80 -13.95 -42.34
N VAL A 812 17.74 -13.14 -41.29
CA VAL A 812 18.75 -12.12 -40.96
C VAL A 812 19.99 -12.71 -40.28
N ALA A 813 19.85 -13.81 -39.52
CA ALA A 813 20.99 -14.52 -38.90
C ALA A 813 21.77 -15.38 -39.92
N ASP A 814 21.09 -15.99 -40.88
CA ASP A 814 21.74 -16.74 -41.98
C ASP A 814 22.47 -15.80 -42.95
N ALA A 815 21.97 -14.56 -43.14
CA ALA A 815 22.65 -13.53 -43.92
C ALA A 815 23.90 -12.93 -43.23
N LEU A 816 24.00 -13.05 -41.90
CA LEU A 816 25.13 -12.56 -41.09
C LEU A 816 26.15 -13.65 -40.74
N THR A 817 25.98 -14.87 -41.26
CA THR A 817 26.96 -15.97 -41.15
C THR A 817 27.65 -16.28 -42.50
N LEU A 818 27.37 -15.48 -43.54
CA LEU A 818 27.98 -15.53 -44.88
C LEU A 818 28.75 -14.25 -45.25
N CYS A 819 29.09 -13.43 -44.25
CA CYS A 819 30.10 -12.35 -44.25
C CYS A 819 30.85 -12.42 -42.91
#